data_AF-A0A944RZT8-F1
#
_entry.id   AF-A0A944RZT8-F1
#
_cell.length_a   1.000
_cell.length_b   1.000
_cell.length_c   1.000
_cell.angle_alpha   90.00
_cell.angle_beta   90.00
_cell.angle_gamma   90.00
#
_symmetry.space_group_name_H-M   'P 1'
#
loop_
_entity.id
_entity.type
_entity.pdbx_description
1 polymer ?
#
loop_
_entity_poly.entity_id
_entity_poly.type
_entity_poly.pdbx_seq_one_letter_code
_entity_poly.pdbx_strand_id
1 'polypeptide(L)'
;MRHTVQTLLLLIIASTTAADAGSNGPGWIRFEPELRLSDEGFRDVPWCTRSSDIPWEMKGTFIHGLMRRVDEDYDVFGSRAEHITYTYRNSILYGVRIDIRGTKDVLRTARQVLKHYPPAEAVIQVNDHEQRWQTASTSLWVTEPVHDDSLGQIFLWGRDRKFPDDSPAPVYLNPPLSLNNTFERYKPRQYVIYRRSGPITIDGHITEKAWQDAAWTEAFEDAQSPYCPPPWKMTRAKITYDDEAIYFAAQLQEENVWGHITKRDTISYWDNDFEIFIDPTADAVNYFEYEMTPLNQMFDMWHEVDNHRNALADGTYDAPNMRHAVQVQGTLNYHHDIDDGWTVEVMIPYGDMTGRNPQMSVPPKRGDMWRFNFSRVQFMHVYTQLFPYLLPYSPVEDWVWAATLNGDLHIPEMWAKGVFSDMMAGTVLDDELEAAFPLLNDPPAPTSRDTSMVFLPAATITLGPDPTDPYHSPAHEVEVPDFRMDRYEVTIAEYAAFLRSGGHDEHYYERMQNAELCGLIQDGPGQYRVLPGREDYPIVFLWQPDALAYAQSIGKTLPTEAMWERAARGAEGRTYPWGEEPPTPSHANFDFHYGGTLPVGSFPAGVTPEGIHDLAGNVKEWTTSIFYPYPGGGEFEHWFNFPFFSEPFPEKAWNPVNRGGSWTAQEKTMPSAYRDSHIAHNGGFRCVIVEE
;
A
#
# COMPACT_ATOMS: atom_id res chain seq x y z
N MET A 1 29.53 -24.66 41.03
CA MET A 1 30.41 -24.35 39.88
C MET A 1 29.53 -24.13 38.67
N ARG A 2 29.52 -22.89 38.19
CA ARG A 2 29.13 -22.41 36.85
C ARG A 2 27.75 -22.80 36.30
N HIS A 3 26.81 -21.87 36.51
CA HIS A 3 25.79 -21.45 35.55
C HIS A 3 26.38 -21.29 34.14
N THR A 4 25.87 -22.03 33.15
CA THR A 4 25.65 -21.52 31.79
C THR A 4 24.78 -22.51 30.99
N VAL A 5 23.75 -21.97 30.34
CA VAL A 5 23.03 -22.50 29.17
C VAL A 5 22.26 -23.82 29.33
N GLN A 6 21.10 -23.73 29.98
CA GLN A 6 19.94 -24.59 29.69
C GLN A 6 18.75 -23.72 29.28
N THR A 7 18.94 -22.96 28.21
CA THR A 7 17.88 -22.29 27.46
C THR A 7 18.37 -22.06 26.03
N LEU A 8 18.70 -23.14 25.32
CA LEU A 8 19.01 -23.10 23.89
C LEU A 8 18.95 -24.52 23.28
N LEU A 9 17.82 -25.22 23.46
CA LEU A 9 17.61 -26.54 22.87
C LEU A 9 16.17 -26.67 22.37
N LEU A 10 15.79 -25.77 21.45
CA LEU A 10 14.58 -25.87 20.62
C LEU A 10 14.76 -25.26 19.21
N LEU A 11 15.98 -24.89 18.80
CA LEU A 11 16.28 -24.28 17.50
C LEU A 11 17.31 -25.06 16.65
N ILE A 12 17.50 -26.35 16.94
CA ILE A 12 18.31 -27.26 16.12
C ILE A 12 17.54 -28.56 15.87
N ILE A 13 16.30 -28.44 15.40
CA ILE A 13 15.56 -29.49 14.68
C ILE A 13 14.81 -28.81 13.52
N ALA A 14 15.55 -28.24 12.58
CA ALA A 14 15.01 -27.82 11.28
C ALA A 14 16.06 -27.84 10.14
N SER A 15 17.29 -28.30 10.40
CA SER A 15 18.37 -28.22 9.42
C SER A 15 19.22 -29.49 9.32
N THR A 16 18.62 -30.68 9.44
CA THR A 16 19.26 -31.95 9.00
C THR A 16 18.20 -33.05 8.78
N THR A 17 17.38 -32.91 7.74
CA THR A 17 16.88 -34.06 6.96
C THR A 17 16.87 -33.68 5.48
N ALA A 18 18.04 -33.28 4.99
CA ALA A 18 18.38 -33.31 3.58
C ALA A 18 19.62 -34.21 3.45
N ALA A 19 19.40 -35.52 3.49
CA ALA A 19 20.34 -36.53 3.03
C ALA A 19 19.56 -37.84 2.85
N ASP A 20 19.35 -38.21 1.59
CA ASP A 20 18.70 -39.42 1.06
C ASP A 20 17.18 -39.54 1.31
N ALA A 21 16.26 -39.57 0.33
CA ALA A 21 16.37 -39.87 -1.10
C ALA A 21 15.17 -39.31 -1.89
N GLY A 22 15.42 -38.82 -3.12
CA GLY A 22 14.55 -38.79 -4.31
C GLY A 22 13.06 -38.42 -4.23
N SER A 23 12.69 -37.46 -5.09
CA SER A 23 11.36 -37.11 -5.63
C SER A 23 10.41 -36.20 -4.80
N ASN A 24 10.23 -34.99 -5.37
CA ASN A 24 9.13 -34.01 -5.34
C ASN A 24 8.09 -34.05 -4.20
N GLY A 25 8.11 -33.00 -3.38
CA GLY A 25 6.96 -32.52 -2.60
C GLY A 25 7.35 -31.40 -1.63
N PRO A 26 6.58 -30.29 -1.53
CA PRO A 26 6.79 -29.30 -0.48
C PRO A 26 6.36 -29.88 0.88
N GLY A 27 7.26 -29.81 1.87
CA GLY A 27 7.01 -30.29 3.22
C GLY A 27 6.04 -29.37 3.96
N TRP A 28 4.91 -29.92 4.40
CA TRP A 28 3.95 -29.24 5.28
C TRP A 28 4.11 -29.71 6.73
N ILE A 29 3.98 -28.75 7.66
CA ILE A 29 4.01 -29.00 9.11
C ILE A 29 2.75 -29.79 9.51
N ARG A 30 2.98 -30.98 10.07
CA ARG A 30 1.94 -31.92 10.54
C ARG A 30 1.52 -31.56 11.97
N PHE A 31 0.22 -31.39 12.19
CA PHE A 31 -0.38 -31.41 13.53
C PHE A 31 -1.25 -32.67 13.65
N GLU A 32 -1.01 -33.49 14.68
CA GLU A 32 -1.80 -34.68 15.03
C GLU A 32 -2.12 -34.70 16.54
N PRO A 33 -3.11 -35.48 17.02
CA PRO A 33 -4.41 -35.79 16.40
C PRO A 33 -5.60 -35.67 17.41
N GLU A 34 -6.79 -36.05 16.91
CA GLU A 34 -8.11 -36.23 17.57
C GLU A 34 -9.03 -34.99 17.66
N LEU A 35 -9.81 -34.75 16.60
CA LEU A 35 -11.02 -33.94 16.63
C LEU A 35 -12.18 -34.71 16.00
N ARG A 36 -13.39 -34.53 16.57
CA ARG A 36 -14.60 -35.27 16.24
C ARG A 36 -15.27 -34.74 14.98
N LEU A 37 -15.88 -35.67 14.24
CA LEU A 37 -16.65 -35.47 13.01
C LEU A 37 -17.82 -34.49 13.22
N SER A 38 -18.01 -33.54 12.30
CA SER A 38 -19.27 -32.83 12.11
C SER A 38 -19.75 -33.03 10.66
N ASP A 39 -21.06 -33.24 10.48
CA ASP A 39 -21.67 -33.40 9.15
C ASP A 39 -21.88 -32.04 8.42
N GLU A 40 -21.43 -30.94 9.05
CA GLU A 40 -21.84 -29.55 8.83
C GLU A 40 -20.65 -28.61 8.49
N GLY A 41 -19.92 -28.90 7.39
CA GLY A 41 -18.98 -27.92 6.81
C GLY A 41 -19.65 -26.57 6.46
N PHE A 42 -18.98 -25.64 5.78
CA PHE A 42 -19.54 -24.29 5.46
C PHE A 42 -20.85 -24.24 4.62
N ARG A 43 -21.52 -25.37 4.37
CA ARG A 43 -22.74 -25.50 3.57
C ARG A 43 -23.89 -24.60 4.02
N ASP A 44 -23.91 -24.21 5.30
CA ASP A 44 -24.98 -23.42 5.91
C ASP A 44 -24.50 -22.05 6.43
N VAL A 45 -23.27 -21.63 6.09
CA VAL A 45 -22.78 -20.26 6.37
C VAL A 45 -22.90 -19.42 5.11
N PRO A 46 -23.87 -18.49 5.04
CA PRO A 46 -23.98 -17.57 3.92
C PRO A 46 -22.71 -16.77 3.67
N TRP A 47 -22.49 -16.40 2.42
CA TRP A 47 -21.50 -15.38 2.09
C TRP A 47 -21.86 -14.08 2.80
N CYS A 48 -20.83 -13.42 3.31
CA CYS A 48 -20.94 -12.27 4.17
C CYS A 48 -21.55 -12.50 5.57
N THR A 49 -21.46 -13.71 6.10
CA THR A 49 -21.77 -13.97 7.52
C THR A 49 -20.69 -13.34 8.41
N ARG A 50 -21.09 -12.61 9.46
CA ARG A 50 -20.12 -12.07 10.42
C ARG A 50 -19.45 -13.22 11.17
N SER A 51 -18.17 -13.09 11.49
CA SER A 51 -17.41 -14.08 12.24
C SER A 51 -18.04 -14.39 13.60
N SER A 52 -18.77 -13.44 14.19
CA SER A 52 -19.56 -13.61 15.42
C SER A 52 -20.80 -14.49 15.25
N ASP A 53 -21.34 -14.57 14.03
CA ASP A 53 -22.62 -15.23 13.74
C ASP A 53 -22.39 -16.67 13.22
N ILE A 54 -21.12 -17.04 13.09
CA ILE A 54 -20.69 -18.39 12.72
C ILE A 54 -20.86 -19.30 13.94
N PRO A 55 -21.55 -20.46 13.83
CA PRO A 55 -21.93 -21.26 14.99
C PRO A 55 -20.77 -22.10 15.59
N TRP A 56 -19.51 -21.76 15.30
CA TRP A 56 -18.31 -22.52 15.66
C TRP A 56 -17.06 -21.64 15.83
N GLU A 57 -16.03 -22.21 16.46
CA GLU A 57 -14.82 -21.49 16.91
C GLU A 57 -13.66 -21.58 15.88
N MET A 58 -12.89 -20.49 15.76
CA MET A 58 -11.77 -20.33 14.80
C MET A 58 -10.42 -20.23 15.53
N LYS A 59 -9.33 -20.72 14.90
CA LYS A 59 -7.94 -20.65 15.37
C LYS A 59 -7.01 -20.14 14.26
N GLY A 60 -6.07 -19.23 14.58
CA GLY A 60 -5.16 -18.59 13.62
C GLY A 60 -3.88 -18.00 14.24
N THR A 61 -2.99 -17.49 13.39
CA THR A 61 -1.74 -16.77 13.74
C THR A 61 -1.76 -15.34 13.19
N PHE A 62 -0.87 -14.47 13.69
CA PHE A 62 -0.88 -12.99 13.61
C PHE A 62 -0.95 -12.32 12.22
N ILE A 63 -0.75 -13.03 11.10
CA ILE A 63 -0.71 -12.42 9.76
C ILE A 63 -2.07 -12.62 9.06
N HIS A 64 -2.63 -11.53 8.55
CA HIS A 64 -4.00 -11.38 8.03
C HIS A 64 -4.58 -12.55 7.21
N GLY A 65 -5.89 -12.76 7.37
CA GLY A 65 -6.76 -13.35 6.36
C GLY A 65 -6.82 -14.88 6.28
N LEU A 66 -6.15 -15.61 7.16
CA LEU A 66 -6.09 -17.08 7.10
C LEU A 66 -6.43 -17.71 8.46
N MET A 67 -7.71 -17.96 8.70
CA MET A 67 -8.19 -18.67 9.90
C MET A 67 -8.60 -20.11 9.57
N ARG A 68 -8.55 -21.01 10.57
CA ARG A 68 -9.07 -22.39 10.46
C ARG A 68 -10.12 -22.66 11.52
N ARG A 69 -11.13 -23.45 11.20
CA ARG A 69 -12.09 -23.96 12.18
C ARG A 69 -11.44 -24.97 13.12
N VAL A 70 -11.83 -24.93 14.40
CA VAL A 70 -11.37 -25.90 15.41
C VAL A 70 -12.11 -27.23 15.31
N ASP A 71 -13.31 -27.23 14.73
CA ASP A 71 -14.27 -28.32 14.75
C ASP A 71 -14.54 -28.96 13.38
N GLU A 72 -13.87 -28.50 12.32
CA GLU A 72 -14.17 -28.93 10.96
C GLU A 72 -13.49 -30.24 10.59
N ASP A 73 -14.25 -31.12 9.96
CA ASP A 73 -13.73 -32.32 9.31
C ASP A 73 -12.96 -31.91 8.06
N TYR A 74 -11.83 -32.57 7.83
CA TYR A 74 -11.13 -32.46 6.57
C TYR A 74 -12.01 -32.97 5.41
N ASP A 75 -13.04 -33.78 5.63
CA ASP A 75 -13.97 -34.19 4.57
C ASP A 75 -14.97 -33.08 4.16
N VAL A 76 -14.62 -32.27 3.17
CA VAL A 76 -15.45 -31.18 2.62
C VAL A 76 -16.03 -31.57 1.26
N PHE A 77 -17.34 -31.44 1.10
CA PHE A 77 -18.11 -31.97 -0.05
C PHE A 77 -17.75 -33.39 -0.51
N GLY A 78 -17.46 -34.28 0.45
CA GLY A 78 -17.24 -35.70 0.17
C GLY A 78 -15.85 -36.04 -0.37
N SER A 79 -14.88 -35.14 -0.19
CA SER A 79 -13.46 -35.46 -0.32
C SER A 79 -12.67 -34.85 0.83
N ARG A 80 -11.55 -35.50 1.18
CA ARG A 80 -10.64 -35.03 2.20
C ARG A 80 -9.82 -33.84 1.71
N ALA A 81 -10.13 -32.67 2.22
CA ALA A 81 -9.29 -31.51 2.23
C ALA A 81 -8.01 -31.77 3.03
N GLU A 82 -6.91 -31.22 2.56
CA GLU A 82 -5.65 -31.16 3.27
C GLU A 82 -5.58 -29.88 4.10
N HIS A 83 -6.11 -28.79 3.55
CA HIS A 83 -6.21 -27.50 4.22
C HIS A 83 -7.54 -26.83 3.88
N ILE A 84 -8.12 -26.15 4.86
CA ILE A 84 -9.26 -25.26 4.68
C ILE A 84 -8.86 -23.93 5.28
N THR A 85 -9.02 -22.86 4.52
CA THR A 85 -8.65 -21.52 4.96
C THR A 85 -9.81 -20.57 4.76
N TYR A 86 -10.09 -19.81 5.80
CA TYR A 86 -11.16 -18.82 5.83
C TYR A 86 -10.58 -17.43 5.78
N THR A 87 -11.01 -16.65 4.80
CA THR A 87 -10.67 -15.25 4.64
C THR A 87 -11.81 -14.39 5.11
N TYR A 88 -11.48 -13.52 6.06
CA TYR A 88 -12.39 -12.53 6.61
C TYR A 88 -11.93 -11.14 6.22
N ARG A 89 -12.91 -10.25 6.04
CA ARG A 89 -12.68 -8.83 5.85
C ARG A 89 -13.76 -8.05 6.60
N ASN A 90 -13.39 -7.11 7.47
CA ASN A 90 -14.34 -6.36 8.32
C ASN A 90 -15.25 -7.28 9.18
N SER A 91 -14.66 -8.34 9.75
CA SER A 91 -15.37 -9.46 10.42
C SER A 91 -16.36 -10.23 9.57
N ILE A 92 -16.39 -10.03 8.26
CA ILE A 92 -17.34 -10.68 7.35
C ILE A 92 -16.60 -11.80 6.61
N LEU A 93 -17.19 -13.00 6.59
CA LEU A 93 -16.66 -14.12 5.81
C LEU A 93 -16.68 -13.76 4.33
N TYR A 94 -15.48 -13.65 3.77
CA TYR A 94 -15.25 -13.12 2.43
C TYR A 94 -14.72 -14.19 1.47
N GLY A 95 -14.00 -15.19 2.00
CA GLY A 95 -13.41 -16.27 1.22
C GLY A 95 -13.31 -17.59 1.98
N VAL A 96 -13.42 -18.69 1.25
CA VAL A 96 -13.07 -20.04 1.72
C VAL A 96 -12.21 -20.70 0.65
N ARG A 97 -11.00 -21.10 1.02
CA ARG A 97 -10.09 -21.92 0.20
C ARG A 97 -10.05 -23.34 0.75
N ILE A 98 -10.21 -24.32 -0.12
CA ILE A 98 -10.17 -25.75 0.20
C ILE A 98 -9.10 -26.39 -0.67
N ASP A 99 -8.02 -26.84 -0.06
CA ASP A 99 -6.95 -27.56 -0.74
C ASP A 99 -7.20 -29.06 -0.65
N ILE A 100 -7.19 -29.76 -1.78
CA ILE A 100 -7.52 -31.19 -1.87
C ILE A 100 -6.44 -31.89 -2.68
N ARG A 101 -5.92 -33.00 -2.16
CA ARG A 101 -4.91 -33.78 -2.89
C ARG A 101 -5.54 -34.61 -3.99
N GLY A 102 -4.95 -34.51 -5.18
CA GLY A 102 -5.22 -35.41 -6.29
C GLY A 102 -6.45 -35.05 -7.13
N THR A 103 -6.27 -35.20 -8.44
CA THR A 103 -7.19 -34.75 -9.49
C THR A 103 -8.59 -35.32 -9.33
N LYS A 104 -8.69 -36.62 -9.02
CA LYS A 104 -9.97 -37.31 -8.88
C LYS A 104 -10.82 -36.73 -7.75
N ASP A 105 -10.19 -36.35 -6.65
CA ASP A 105 -10.88 -35.86 -5.46
C ASP A 105 -11.26 -34.38 -5.63
N VAL A 106 -10.36 -33.58 -6.21
CA VAL A 106 -10.66 -32.19 -6.62
C VAL A 106 -11.85 -32.16 -7.57
N LEU A 107 -11.85 -32.96 -8.65
CA LEU A 107 -12.96 -33.02 -9.61
C LEU A 107 -14.26 -33.54 -9.01
N ARG A 108 -14.19 -34.39 -7.97
CA ARG A 108 -15.36 -34.87 -7.25
C ARG A 108 -15.94 -33.76 -6.38
N THR A 109 -15.10 -33.06 -5.63
CA THR A 109 -15.49 -31.93 -4.78
C THR A 109 -16.03 -30.79 -5.64
N ALA A 110 -15.37 -30.45 -6.74
CA ALA A 110 -15.82 -29.43 -7.69
C ALA A 110 -17.23 -29.71 -8.21
N ARG A 111 -17.55 -30.97 -8.53
CA ARG A 111 -18.92 -31.37 -8.94
C ARG A 111 -19.95 -31.18 -7.83
N GLN A 112 -19.59 -31.45 -6.57
CA GLN A 112 -20.50 -31.21 -5.45
C GLN A 112 -20.65 -29.72 -5.16
N VAL A 113 -19.55 -28.97 -5.20
CA VAL A 113 -19.53 -27.52 -5.07
C VAL A 113 -20.43 -26.88 -6.13
N LEU A 114 -20.30 -27.28 -7.40
CA LEU A 114 -21.17 -26.84 -8.50
C LEU A 114 -22.66 -27.14 -8.25
N LYS A 115 -22.98 -28.22 -7.53
CA LYS A 115 -24.35 -28.57 -7.14
C LYS A 115 -24.89 -27.67 -6.02
N HIS A 116 -24.06 -27.33 -5.04
CA HIS A 116 -24.43 -26.47 -3.91
C HIS A 116 -24.43 -24.97 -4.28
N TYR A 117 -23.54 -24.59 -5.19
CA TYR A 117 -23.31 -23.23 -5.68
C TYR A 117 -23.53 -23.19 -7.19
N PRO A 118 -24.79 -23.33 -7.66
CA PRO A 118 -25.10 -23.41 -9.07
C PRO A 118 -24.76 -22.09 -9.78
N PRO A 119 -24.14 -22.16 -10.97
CA PRO A 119 -23.71 -20.97 -11.67
C PRO A 119 -24.94 -20.20 -12.20
N ALA A 120 -25.00 -18.90 -11.91
CA ALA A 120 -25.97 -17.98 -12.51
C ALA A 120 -25.47 -17.44 -13.87
N GLU A 121 -24.20 -17.65 -14.19
CA GLU A 121 -23.58 -17.40 -15.50
C GLU A 121 -22.99 -18.69 -16.07
N ALA A 122 -22.33 -18.64 -17.22
CA ALA A 122 -21.63 -19.82 -17.73
C ALA A 122 -20.39 -20.14 -16.87
N VAL A 123 -20.08 -21.43 -16.72
CA VAL A 123 -18.77 -21.86 -16.21
C VAL A 123 -17.72 -21.53 -17.27
N ILE A 124 -16.69 -20.81 -16.86
CA ILE A 124 -15.57 -20.40 -17.69
C ILE A 124 -14.43 -21.38 -17.43
N GLN A 125 -13.98 -22.07 -18.47
CA GLN A 125 -12.71 -22.79 -18.45
C GLN A 125 -11.59 -21.76 -18.64
N VAL A 126 -10.68 -21.69 -17.67
CA VAL A 126 -9.61 -20.69 -17.62
C VAL A 126 -8.33 -21.27 -18.26
N ASN A 127 -7.97 -22.51 -17.93
CA ASN A 127 -6.98 -23.33 -18.65
C ASN A 127 -7.34 -24.82 -18.50
N ASP A 128 -6.45 -25.75 -18.85
CA ASP A 128 -6.67 -27.20 -18.74
C ASP A 128 -6.92 -27.71 -17.30
N HIS A 129 -6.56 -26.90 -16.29
CA HIS A 129 -6.67 -27.24 -14.88
C HIS A 129 -7.64 -26.32 -14.13
N GLU A 130 -8.06 -25.19 -14.68
CA GLU A 130 -8.76 -24.16 -13.93
C GLU A 130 -10.13 -23.85 -14.53
N GLN A 131 -11.13 -23.77 -13.65
CA GLN A 131 -12.51 -23.44 -13.97
C GLN A 131 -13.03 -22.40 -12.99
N ARG A 132 -13.81 -21.43 -13.47
CA ARG A 132 -14.46 -20.43 -12.62
C ARG A 132 -15.91 -20.20 -13.01
N TRP A 133 -16.74 -19.83 -12.04
CA TRP A 133 -18.11 -19.41 -12.29
C TRP A 133 -18.64 -18.49 -11.21
N GLN A 134 -19.81 -17.90 -11.49
CA GLN A 134 -20.46 -16.92 -10.63
C GLN A 134 -21.88 -17.40 -10.27
N THR A 135 -22.29 -17.37 -9.00
CA THR A 135 -23.65 -17.66 -8.47
C THR A 135 -24.30 -16.40 -7.92
N ALA A 136 -25.60 -16.32 -7.60
CA ALA A 136 -26.26 -15.16 -6.96
C ALA A 136 -25.35 -14.15 -6.21
N SER A 137 -24.52 -14.68 -5.33
CA SER A 137 -23.72 -13.96 -4.33
C SER A 137 -22.26 -14.45 -4.23
N THR A 138 -21.80 -15.41 -5.04
CA THR A 138 -20.49 -16.08 -4.87
C THR A 138 -19.72 -16.27 -6.18
N SER A 139 -18.44 -15.92 -6.20
CA SER A 139 -17.44 -16.36 -7.17
C SER A 139 -16.83 -17.69 -6.74
N LEU A 140 -16.71 -18.63 -7.68
CA LEU A 140 -16.11 -19.92 -7.44
C LEU A 140 -15.00 -20.19 -8.44
N TRP A 141 -13.86 -20.62 -7.94
CA TRP A 141 -12.68 -20.98 -8.73
C TRP A 141 -12.24 -22.38 -8.31
N VAL A 142 -11.95 -23.24 -9.28
CA VAL A 142 -11.49 -24.61 -9.07
C VAL A 142 -10.22 -24.76 -9.87
N THR A 143 -9.13 -25.12 -9.20
CA THR A 143 -7.85 -25.45 -9.81
C THR A 143 -7.54 -26.93 -9.56
N GLU A 144 -7.42 -27.69 -10.63
CA GLU A 144 -6.97 -29.07 -10.63
C GLU A 144 -5.45 -29.12 -10.37
N PRO A 145 -4.98 -30.16 -9.69
CA PRO A 145 -3.56 -30.32 -9.43
C PRO A 145 -2.80 -30.63 -10.73
N VAL A 146 -1.56 -30.16 -10.82
CA VAL A 146 -0.66 -30.43 -11.98
C VAL A 146 -0.24 -31.91 -12.03
N HIS A 147 -0.14 -32.53 -10.85
CA HIS A 147 0.17 -33.95 -10.67
C HIS A 147 -0.81 -34.60 -9.70
N ASP A 148 -1.12 -35.89 -9.89
CA ASP A 148 -2.09 -36.62 -9.04
C ASP A 148 -1.73 -36.67 -7.55
N ASP A 149 -0.47 -36.43 -7.19
CA ASP A 149 0.01 -36.34 -5.81
C ASP A 149 0.08 -34.91 -5.26
N SER A 150 -0.20 -33.89 -6.08
CA SER A 150 -0.20 -32.47 -5.71
C SER A 150 -1.58 -31.97 -5.27
N LEU A 151 -1.63 -30.76 -4.72
CA LEU A 151 -2.85 -30.11 -4.25
C LEU A 151 -3.56 -29.39 -5.40
N GLY A 152 -4.84 -29.67 -5.59
CA GLY A 152 -5.76 -28.76 -6.26
C GLY A 152 -6.48 -27.88 -5.24
N GLN A 153 -7.12 -26.83 -5.72
CA GLN A 153 -7.74 -25.81 -4.89
C GLN A 153 -9.19 -25.58 -5.30
N ILE A 154 -10.06 -25.37 -4.34
CA ILE A 154 -11.40 -24.84 -4.56
C ILE A 154 -11.53 -23.58 -3.73
N PHE A 155 -11.70 -22.47 -4.42
CA PHE A 155 -11.92 -21.18 -3.83
C PHE A 155 -13.38 -20.79 -4.00
N LEU A 156 -13.97 -20.31 -2.93
CA LEU A 156 -15.27 -19.68 -2.94
C LEU A 156 -15.13 -18.30 -2.30
N TRP A 157 -15.72 -17.29 -2.92
CA TRP A 157 -15.54 -15.88 -2.57
C TRP A 157 -16.80 -15.08 -2.90
N GLY A 158 -17.01 -13.89 -2.34
CA GLY A 158 -18.19 -13.06 -2.69
C GLY A 158 -18.23 -12.62 -4.17
N ARG A 159 -19.35 -12.82 -4.89
CA ARG A 159 -19.48 -12.52 -6.34
C ARG A 159 -19.37 -11.04 -6.67
N ASP A 160 -19.94 -10.22 -5.81
CA ASP A 160 -20.01 -8.78 -5.91
C ASP A 160 -19.87 -8.25 -4.49
N ARG A 161 -19.08 -7.19 -4.29
CA ARG A 161 -18.86 -6.49 -3.01
C ARG A 161 -20.14 -5.83 -2.46
N LYS A 162 -21.22 -6.58 -2.31
CA LYS A 162 -22.52 -6.11 -1.86
C LYS A 162 -22.89 -6.89 -0.61
N PHE A 163 -22.91 -6.16 0.50
CA PHE A 163 -23.33 -6.62 1.80
C PHE A 163 -24.78 -7.15 1.75
N PRO A 164 -25.08 -8.31 2.37
CA PRO A 164 -26.44 -8.68 2.71
C PRO A 164 -26.95 -7.76 3.81
N ASP A 165 -28.02 -7.06 3.48
CA ASP A 165 -28.63 -5.99 4.23
C ASP A 165 -29.66 -6.57 5.22
N ASP A 166 -29.17 -7.17 6.31
CA ASP A 166 -30.02 -7.81 7.34
C ASP A 166 -30.10 -7.02 8.65
N SER A 167 -29.61 -5.77 8.67
CA SER A 167 -30.05 -4.77 9.65
C SER A 167 -31.21 -3.99 9.05
N PRO A 168 -32.28 -3.64 9.78
CA PRO A 168 -33.29 -2.69 9.32
C PRO A 168 -32.72 -1.25 9.27
N ALA A 169 -31.75 -1.08 8.36
CA ALA A 169 -30.93 0.07 7.98
C ALA A 169 -29.77 0.46 8.91
N PRO A 170 -28.49 0.30 8.50
CA PRO A 170 -27.50 1.32 8.80
C PRO A 170 -27.92 2.61 8.07
N VAL A 171 -28.00 3.71 8.80
CA VAL A 171 -28.22 5.02 8.20
C VAL A 171 -26.94 5.40 7.47
N TYR A 172 -26.89 5.11 6.17
CA TYR A 172 -25.92 5.75 5.29
C TYR A 172 -26.17 7.26 5.34
N LEU A 173 -25.25 8.02 5.94
CA LEU A 173 -25.29 9.48 5.82
C LEU A 173 -25.09 9.93 4.36
N ASN A 174 -24.53 9.05 3.51
CA ASN A 174 -24.57 9.10 2.04
C ASN A 174 -24.30 7.70 1.46
N PRO A 175 -24.85 7.33 0.28
CA PRO A 175 -24.38 6.14 -0.44
C PRO A 175 -22.86 6.26 -0.67
N PRO A 176 -22.08 5.16 -0.54
CA PRO A 176 -20.68 5.20 -0.92
C PRO A 176 -20.57 5.72 -2.35
N LEU A 177 -19.75 6.76 -2.54
CA LEU A 177 -19.46 7.26 -3.88
C LEU A 177 -19.01 6.10 -4.74
N SER A 178 -19.37 6.09 -6.03
CA SER A 178 -18.68 5.25 -7.01
C SER A 178 -17.19 5.48 -6.80
N LEU A 179 -16.41 4.40 -6.62
CA LEU A 179 -14.96 4.46 -6.48
C LEU A 179 -14.44 5.51 -7.46
N ASN A 180 -13.74 6.51 -6.94
CA ASN A 180 -13.14 7.51 -7.80
C ASN A 180 -12.21 6.78 -8.76
N ASN A 181 -12.18 7.23 -10.01
CA ASN A 181 -11.29 6.80 -11.10
C ASN A 181 -11.83 5.67 -11.99
N THR A 182 -12.14 6.03 -13.24
CA THR A 182 -11.50 5.33 -14.36
C THR A 182 -10.00 5.50 -14.16
N PHE A 183 -9.27 4.42 -13.83
CA PHE A 183 -7.89 4.50 -13.35
C PHE A 183 -6.87 4.81 -14.47
N GLU A 184 -7.34 5.09 -15.69
CA GLU A 184 -6.49 5.61 -16.76
C GLU A 184 -5.78 6.92 -16.37
N ARG A 185 -6.41 7.77 -15.53
CA ARG A 185 -5.80 8.99 -14.97
C ARG A 185 -6.24 9.26 -13.53
N TYR A 186 -5.34 9.06 -12.59
CA TYR A 186 -5.50 9.38 -11.17
C TYR A 186 -5.17 10.86 -10.90
N LYS A 187 -6.12 11.59 -10.31
CA LYS A 187 -5.88 12.93 -9.79
C LYS A 187 -5.92 12.87 -8.26
N PRO A 188 -4.85 13.25 -7.54
CA PRO A 188 -4.87 13.31 -6.09
C PRO A 188 -6.02 14.19 -5.61
N ARG A 189 -6.62 13.83 -4.46
CA ARG A 189 -7.63 14.67 -3.81
C ARG A 189 -7.05 16.04 -3.48
N GLN A 190 -7.89 17.06 -3.47
CA GLN A 190 -7.47 18.45 -3.30
C GLN A 190 -8.37 19.14 -2.28
N TYR A 191 -7.80 20.07 -1.53
CA TYR A 191 -8.55 20.89 -0.59
C TYR A 191 -7.95 22.30 -0.55
N VAL A 192 -8.76 23.31 -0.84
CA VAL A 192 -8.36 24.70 -0.63
C VAL A 192 -8.55 25.04 0.85
N ILE A 193 -7.45 25.33 1.53
CA ILE A 193 -7.42 25.62 2.96
C ILE A 193 -7.61 27.12 3.14
N TYR A 194 -8.80 27.51 3.58
CA TYR A 194 -9.14 28.91 3.83
C TYR A 194 -8.80 29.32 5.26
N ARG A 195 -8.56 30.61 5.46
CA ARG A 195 -8.38 31.18 6.80
C ARG A 195 -9.68 31.09 7.60
N ARG A 196 -9.58 30.83 8.90
CA ARG A 196 -10.76 30.67 9.76
C ARG A 196 -11.56 31.97 9.84
N SER A 197 -12.88 31.86 9.73
CA SER A 197 -13.79 33.02 9.73
C SER A 197 -14.15 33.54 11.12
N GLY A 198 -13.66 32.88 12.19
CA GLY A 198 -13.98 33.22 13.58
C GLY A 198 -13.17 32.43 14.61
N PRO A 199 -13.46 32.63 15.91
CA PRO A 199 -12.86 31.85 16.99
C PRO A 199 -13.25 30.36 16.88
N ILE A 200 -12.32 29.50 17.26
CA ILE A 200 -12.50 28.06 17.45
C ILE A 200 -12.14 27.76 18.91
N THR A 201 -13.02 27.09 19.65
CA THR A 201 -12.73 26.58 20.99
C THR A 201 -12.47 25.10 20.86
N ILE A 202 -11.28 24.63 21.21
CA ILE A 202 -10.96 23.20 21.13
C ILE A 202 -11.63 22.47 22.29
N ASP A 203 -12.89 22.06 22.09
CA ASP A 203 -13.73 21.36 23.07
C ASP A 203 -14.35 20.05 22.54
N GLY A 204 -14.07 19.71 21.28
CA GLY A 204 -14.52 18.52 20.58
C GLY A 204 -15.82 18.74 19.82
N HIS A 205 -16.46 19.91 19.94
CA HIS A 205 -17.70 20.24 19.25
C HIS A 205 -17.45 21.05 17.99
N ILE A 206 -17.86 20.52 16.84
CA ILE A 206 -17.69 21.18 15.53
C ILE A 206 -18.81 22.19 15.20
N THR A 207 -19.24 22.98 16.18
CA THR A 207 -20.48 23.80 16.07
C THR A 207 -20.23 25.27 15.72
N GLU A 208 -19.01 25.75 15.89
CA GLU A 208 -18.61 27.14 15.64
C GLU A 208 -18.79 27.53 14.19
N LYS A 209 -19.03 28.82 13.97
CA LYS A 209 -19.13 29.39 12.62
C LYS A 209 -17.91 29.04 11.76
N ALA A 210 -16.70 29.08 12.32
CA ALA A 210 -15.48 28.74 11.60
C ALA A 210 -15.54 27.32 11.02
N TRP A 211 -16.04 26.35 11.80
CA TRP A 211 -16.27 24.99 11.29
C TRP A 211 -17.43 24.91 10.32
N GLN A 212 -18.53 25.63 10.54
CA GLN A 212 -19.65 25.63 9.59
C GLN A 212 -19.28 26.21 8.22
N ASP A 213 -18.34 27.16 8.19
CA ASP A 213 -17.85 27.82 6.99
C ASP A 213 -16.76 27.02 6.25
N ALA A 214 -15.97 26.22 6.97
CA ALA A 214 -14.97 25.34 6.37
C ALA A 214 -15.63 24.16 5.65
N ALA A 215 -15.16 23.87 4.44
CA ALA A 215 -15.69 22.78 3.63
C ALA A 215 -15.36 21.41 4.26
N TRP A 216 -16.21 20.42 4.01
CA TRP A 216 -15.83 19.02 4.30
C TRP A 216 -14.89 18.52 3.21
N THR A 217 -13.93 17.68 3.59
CA THR A 217 -13.31 16.75 2.64
C THR A 217 -14.39 15.83 2.06
N GLU A 218 -14.08 15.15 0.96
CA GLU A 218 -14.83 13.96 0.59
C GLU A 218 -14.73 12.89 1.69
N ALA A 219 -15.68 11.96 1.67
CA ALA A 219 -15.70 10.82 2.57
C ALA A 219 -14.44 9.96 2.40
N PHE A 220 -13.98 9.35 3.49
CA PHE A 220 -12.83 8.46 3.46
C PHE A 220 -13.15 7.22 2.60
N GLU A 221 -12.10 6.64 2.04
CA GLU A 221 -12.11 5.40 1.28
C GLU A 221 -11.20 4.37 1.96
N ASP A 222 -11.28 3.10 1.55
CA ASP A 222 -10.33 2.09 2.04
C ASP A 222 -8.93 2.44 1.54
N ALA A 223 -7.90 2.30 2.39
CA ALA A 223 -6.53 2.66 2.04
C ALA A 223 -5.99 1.89 0.81
N GLN A 224 -6.58 0.73 0.50
CA GLN A 224 -6.28 -0.10 -0.66
C GLN A 224 -7.33 0.03 -1.79
N SER A 225 -8.20 1.05 -1.75
CA SER A 225 -9.08 1.40 -2.87
C SER A 225 -8.27 1.50 -4.18
N PRO A 226 -8.78 0.99 -5.33
CA PRO A 226 -10.11 0.42 -5.58
C PRO A 226 -10.19 -1.09 -5.34
N TYR A 227 -9.12 -1.71 -4.83
CA TYR A 227 -9.05 -3.16 -4.64
C TYR A 227 -9.95 -3.65 -3.50
N CYS A 228 -10.63 -2.70 -2.87
CA CYS A 228 -11.37 -2.86 -1.64
C CYS A 228 -12.79 -2.30 -1.73
N PRO A 229 -13.77 -2.88 -1.01
CA PRO A 229 -15.08 -2.26 -0.85
C PRO A 229 -14.93 -0.86 -0.23
N PRO A 230 -15.80 0.08 -0.58
CA PRO A 230 -15.82 1.38 0.07
C PRO A 230 -16.18 1.24 1.56
N PRO A 231 -15.73 2.16 2.42
CA PRO A 231 -16.13 2.22 3.82
C PRO A 231 -17.64 2.22 3.98
N TRP A 232 -18.11 1.51 5.02
CA TRP A 232 -19.53 1.37 5.32
C TRP A 232 -19.99 2.33 6.44
N LYS A 233 -19.05 3.05 7.06
CA LYS A 233 -19.33 4.19 7.95
C LYS A 233 -18.72 5.45 7.37
N MET A 234 -19.40 6.57 7.58
CA MET A 234 -18.91 7.86 7.14
C MET A 234 -17.77 8.34 8.05
N THR A 235 -16.65 8.71 7.42
CA THR A 235 -15.59 9.50 8.05
C THR A 235 -15.20 10.64 7.11
N ARG A 236 -15.00 11.85 7.64
CA ARG A 236 -14.58 13.03 6.89
C ARG A 236 -13.96 14.09 7.80
N ALA A 237 -13.17 14.99 7.23
CA ALA A 237 -12.44 16.02 7.96
C ALA A 237 -12.69 17.44 7.40
N LYS A 238 -12.20 18.45 8.12
CA LYS A 238 -12.14 19.86 7.74
C LYS A 238 -10.77 20.41 8.09
N ILE A 239 -10.31 21.38 7.31
CA ILE A 239 -9.05 22.07 7.53
C ILE A 239 -9.29 23.58 7.44
N THR A 240 -8.75 24.34 8.38
CA THR A 240 -8.68 25.81 8.31
C THR A 240 -7.44 26.31 9.05
N TYR A 241 -7.07 27.58 8.90
CA TYR A 241 -5.83 28.09 9.48
C TYR A 241 -5.89 29.57 9.86
N ASP A 242 -4.89 30.03 10.59
CA ASP A 242 -4.60 31.45 10.79
C ASP A 242 -3.09 31.72 10.85
N ASP A 243 -2.69 32.86 11.40
CA ASP A 243 -1.28 33.27 11.49
C ASP A 243 -0.46 32.48 12.51
N GLU A 244 -1.11 31.75 13.43
CA GLU A 244 -0.47 31.08 14.56
C GLU A 244 -0.53 29.55 14.45
N ALA A 245 -1.59 29.02 13.85
CA ALA A 245 -1.85 27.59 13.81
C ALA A 245 -2.65 27.13 12.59
N ILE A 246 -2.57 25.82 12.35
CA ILE A 246 -3.50 25.07 11.50
C ILE A 246 -4.49 24.30 12.38
N TYR A 247 -5.73 24.17 11.92
CA TYR A 247 -6.84 23.58 12.67
C TYR A 247 -7.48 22.47 11.86
N PHE A 248 -7.81 21.38 12.54
CA PHE A 248 -8.50 20.24 11.99
C PHE A 248 -9.77 19.93 12.77
N ALA A 249 -10.79 19.48 12.07
CA ALA A 249 -11.95 18.86 12.69
C ALA A 249 -12.31 17.59 11.93
N ALA A 250 -12.73 16.55 12.65
CA ALA A 250 -13.16 15.29 12.05
C ALA A 250 -14.50 14.83 12.61
N GLN A 251 -15.27 14.14 11.77
CA GLN A 251 -16.49 13.46 12.15
C GLN A 251 -16.38 12.00 11.74
N LEU A 252 -16.54 11.11 12.72
CA LEU A 252 -16.43 9.67 12.55
C LEU A 252 -17.74 9.04 13.02
N GLN A 253 -18.51 8.47 12.09
CA GLN A 253 -19.68 7.65 12.45
C GLN A 253 -19.20 6.36 13.10
N GLU A 254 -19.69 6.05 14.29
CA GLU A 254 -19.35 4.82 15.01
C GLU A 254 -20.47 4.48 15.99
N GLU A 255 -21.06 3.29 15.81
CA GLU A 255 -22.15 2.79 16.63
C GLU A 255 -21.70 2.23 17.99
N ASN A 256 -20.40 1.95 18.15
CA ASN A 256 -19.79 1.48 19.39
C ASN A 256 -18.45 2.16 19.60
N VAL A 257 -18.46 3.37 20.16
CA VAL A 257 -17.24 4.13 20.37
C VAL A 257 -16.44 3.49 21.51
N TRP A 258 -15.20 3.12 21.22
CA TRP A 258 -14.34 2.40 22.14
C TRP A 258 -12.94 3.00 22.24
N GLY A 259 -12.46 3.13 23.47
CA GLY A 259 -11.07 3.42 23.75
C GLY A 259 -10.66 3.05 25.17
N HIS A 260 -9.50 2.45 25.34
CA HIS A 260 -8.93 2.05 26.63
C HIS A 260 -7.59 2.74 26.93
N ILE A 261 -6.98 3.39 25.94
CA ILE A 261 -5.70 4.06 26.10
C ILE A 261 -5.91 5.35 26.88
N THR A 262 -5.22 5.45 28.03
CA THR A 262 -5.36 6.56 28.98
C THR A 262 -4.08 7.36 29.17
N LYS A 263 -3.00 6.96 28.48
CA LYS A 263 -1.68 7.56 28.61
C LYS A 263 -1.28 8.15 27.26
N ARG A 264 -0.97 9.45 27.26
CA ARG A 264 -0.28 10.14 26.16
C ARG A 264 1.00 9.38 25.72
N ASP A 265 1.32 9.48 24.44
CA ASP A 265 2.47 8.85 23.78
C ASP A 265 2.44 7.32 23.94
N THR A 266 1.25 6.77 23.75
CA THR A 266 1.00 5.33 23.63
C THR A 266 0.38 5.09 22.27
N ILE A 267 0.93 4.14 21.51
CA ILE A 267 0.43 3.69 20.21
C ILE A 267 -1.11 3.55 20.25
N SER A 268 -1.82 4.35 19.45
CA SER A 268 -3.26 4.59 19.60
C SER A 268 -4.13 3.69 18.74
N TYR A 269 -3.60 3.15 17.64
CA TYR A 269 -4.34 2.34 16.67
C TYR A 269 -5.06 1.10 17.23
N TRP A 270 -4.74 0.69 18.46
CA TRP A 270 -5.46 -0.39 19.15
C TRP A 270 -6.86 0.04 19.64
N ASP A 271 -7.12 1.33 19.81
CA ASP A 271 -8.44 1.92 20.07
C ASP A 271 -9.18 2.20 18.75
N ASN A 272 -10.40 2.73 18.82
CA ASN A 272 -10.81 3.58 17.70
C ASN A 272 -9.82 4.75 17.63
N ASP A 273 -9.36 5.05 16.43
CA ASP A 273 -8.29 6.02 16.26
C ASP A 273 -8.58 6.92 15.06
N PHE A 274 -8.17 8.17 15.18
CA PHE A 274 -8.19 9.15 14.12
C PHE A 274 -6.80 9.76 14.00
N GLU A 275 -6.19 9.62 12.83
CA GLU A 275 -4.82 10.06 12.59
C GLU A 275 -4.80 11.21 11.59
N ILE A 276 -3.91 12.17 11.83
CA ILE A 276 -3.61 13.29 10.94
C ILE A 276 -2.17 13.16 10.47
N PHE A 277 -2.00 13.04 9.16
CA PHE A 277 -0.70 13.03 8.50
C PHE A 277 -0.45 14.36 7.80
N ILE A 278 0.71 14.98 8.04
CA ILE A 278 1.07 16.29 7.50
C ILE A 278 2.49 16.29 6.96
N ASP A 279 2.64 16.63 5.68
CA ASP A 279 3.90 17.01 5.06
C ASP A 279 3.83 18.52 4.69
N PRO A 280 4.40 19.40 5.53
CA PRO A 280 4.29 20.85 5.34
C PRO A 280 5.14 21.45 4.21
N THR A 281 5.96 20.64 3.54
CA THR A 281 6.80 21.04 2.41
C THR A 281 6.42 20.36 1.11
N ALA A 282 5.49 19.40 1.19
CA ALA A 282 4.97 18.60 0.08
C ALA A 282 6.08 17.91 -0.71
N ASP A 283 7.12 17.47 -0.01
CA ASP A 283 8.34 16.88 -0.55
C ASP A 283 8.63 15.46 -0.04
N ALA A 284 7.69 14.88 0.70
CA ALA A 284 7.70 13.55 1.29
C ALA A 284 8.77 13.29 2.36
N VAL A 285 9.36 14.33 2.93
CA VAL A 285 10.33 14.22 4.03
C VAL A 285 9.93 15.16 5.17
N ASN A 286 10.43 14.92 6.38
CA ASN A 286 10.10 15.73 7.56
C ASN A 286 8.59 15.91 7.76
N TYR A 287 7.86 14.80 7.68
CA TYR A 287 6.41 14.77 7.87
C TYR A 287 6.06 14.31 9.29
N PHE A 288 4.82 14.56 9.67
CA PHE A 288 4.30 14.39 11.03
C PHE A 288 3.05 13.52 11.02
N GLU A 289 2.86 12.80 12.12
CA GLU A 289 1.67 12.03 12.41
C GLU A 289 1.16 12.40 13.81
N TYR A 290 -0.16 12.55 13.92
CA TYR A 290 -0.86 12.84 15.16
C TYR A 290 -2.09 11.95 15.27
N GLU A 291 -2.12 11.08 16.28
CA GLU A 291 -3.21 10.15 16.54
C GLU A 291 -4.05 10.64 17.73
N MET A 292 -5.38 10.49 17.65
CA MET A 292 -6.30 10.87 18.71
C MET A 292 -7.32 9.74 18.97
N THR A 293 -7.41 9.31 20.23
CA THR A 293 -8.41 8.30 20.65
C THR A 293 -9.71 8.93 21.17
N PRO A 294 -10.82 8.16 21.28
CA PRO A 294 -12.06 8.60 21.92
C PRO A 294 -11.92 9.07 23.37
N LEU A 295 -10.87 8.65 24.07
CA LEU A 295 -10.53 9.10 25.43
C LEU A 295 -9.77 10.44 25.43
N ASN A 296 -9.66 11.10 24.28
CA ASN A 296 -8.86 12.29 24.06
C ASN A 296 -7.40 12.08 24.51
N GLN A 297 -6.86 10.89 24.30
CA GLN A 297 -5.41 10.66 24.37
C GLN A 297 -4.80 10.89 23.01
N MET A 298 -3.49 11.18 23.03
CA MET A 298 -2.75 11.56 21.85
C MET A 298 -1.43 10.80 21.78
N PHE A 299 -1.05 10.46 20.56
CA PHE A 299 0.29 10.03 20.18
C PHE A 299 0.78 10.94 19.05
N ASP A 300 2.03 11.41 19.13
CA ASP A 300 2.66 12.16 18.06
C ASP A 300 3.99 11.53 17.63
N MET A 301 4.26 11.69 16.35
CA MET A 301 5.41 11.08 15.71
C MET A 301 5.92 11.99 14.59
N TRP A 302 7.23 11.95 14.38
CA TRP A 302 7.89 12.63 13.27
C TRP A 302 8.75 11.66 12.47
N HIS A 303 8.81 11.89 11.16
CA HIS A 303 9.63 11.12 10.23
C HIS A 303 10.60 12.05 9.51
N GLU A 304 11.91 11.85 9.73
CA GLU A 304 12.96 12.66 9.11
C GLU A 304 13.00 12.52 7.59
N VAL A 305 12.88 11.27 7.14
CA VAL A 305 12.93 10.90 5.73
C VAL A 305 11.66 10.14 5.34
N ASP A 306 11.46 9.95 4.04
CA ASP A 306 10.41 9.10 3.50
C ASP A 306 10.47 7.70 4.15
N ASN A 307 9.32 7.18 4.59
CA ASN A 307 9.16 5.85 5.21
C ASN A 307 9.83 4.73 4.40
N HIS A 308 9.88 4.92 3.09
CA HIS A 308 10.49 4.02 2.12
C HIS A 308 11.98 3.76 2.30
N ARG A 309 12.61 4.50 3.22
CA ARG A 309 14.05 4.43 3.53
C ARG A 309 14.31 3.67 4.82
N ASN A 310 13.32 2.97 5.36
CA ASN A 310 13.44 2.15 6.59
C ASN A 310 13.99 2.92 7.80
N ALA A 311 13.92 4.25 7.80
CA ALA A 311 14.31 5.07 8.93
C ALA A 311 13.21 4.99 9.99
N LEU A 312 13.59 4.82 11.25
CA LEU A 312 12.63 4.82 12.36
C LEU A 312 11.83 6.11 12.42
N ALA A 313 10.55 5.95 12.68
CA ALA A 313 9.75 7.00 13.26
C ALA A 313 10.32 7.44 14.60
N ASP A 314 10.44 8.75 14.76
CA ASP A 314 10.80 9.37 16.02
C ASP A 314 9.54 9.59 16.86
N GLY A 315 9.13 8.54 17.58
CA GLY A 315 8.09 8.64 18.62
C GLY A 315 8.56 9.36 19.90
N THR A 316 9.73 10.01 19.89
CA THR A 316 10.17 10.94 20.95
C THR A 316 9.96 12.40 20.59
N TYR A 317 9.53 12.66 19.35
CA TYR A 317 8.91 13.93 19.00
C TYR A 317 7.74 14.21 19.96
N ASP A 318 7.50 15.48 20.26
CA ASP A 318 6.41 15.93 21.11
C ASP A 318 5.92 17.28 20.57
N ALA A 319 4.61 17.44 20.45
CA ALA A 319 3.96 18.70 20.08
C ALA A 319 3.33 19.37 21.32
N PRO A 320 4.13 20.02 22.18
CA PRO A 320 3.72 20.41 23.53
C PRO A 320 2.67 21.53 23.57
N ASN A 321 2.49 22.28 22.47
CA ASN A 321 1.53 23.38 22.39
C ASN A 321 0.28 23.02 21.59
N MET A 322 0.24 21.83 20.98
CA MET A 322 -0.94 21.29 20.33
C MET A 322 -2.10 21.20 21.32
N ARG A 323 -3.30 21.52 20.85
CA ARG A 323 -4.53 21.35 21.61
C ARG A 323 -5.45 20.43 20.84
N HIS A 324 -6.03 19.46 21.53
CA HIS A 324 -6.98 18.53 20.95
C HIS A 324 -8.12 18.27 21.94
N ALA A 325 -9.30 18.03 21.39
CA ALA A 325 -10.47 17.64 22.16
C ALA A 325 -11.34 16.70 21.35
N VAL A 326 -12.00 15.79 22.07
CA VAL A 326 -12.85 14.75 21.50
C VAL A 326 -14.20 14.80 22.19
N GLN A 327 -15.26 14.74 21.39
CA GLN A 327 -16.62 14.57 21.89
C GLN A 327 -17.21 13.27 21.35
N VAL A 328 -17.63 12.38 22.25
CA VAL A 328 -18.43 11.21 21.91
C VAL A 328 -19.92 11.60 21.89
N GLN A 329 -20.62 11.24 20.81
CA GLN A 329 -22.06 11.37 20.67
C GLN A 329 -22.72 10.02 20.99
N GLY A 330 -22.73 9.67 22.28
CA GLY A 330 -23.12 8.36 22.74
C GLY A 330 -22.51 8.02 24.11
N THR A 331 -22.30 6.73 24.37
CA THR A 331 -21.74 6.21 25.62
C THR A 331 -20.42 5.47 25.34
N LEU A 332 -19.30 6.15 25.60
CA LEU A 332 -17.96 5.57 25.45
C LEU A 332 -17.82 4.23 26.20
N ASN A 333 -17.26 3.22 25.51
CA ASN A 333 -17.01 1.87 26.04
C ASN A 333 -18.26 1.11 26.48
N TYR A 334 -19.43 1.46 25.95
CA TYR A 334 -20.69 0.79 26.25
C TYR A 334 -21.33 0.33 24.93
N HIS A 335 -21.45 -0.98 24.75
CA HIS A 335 -21.93 -1.59 23.50
C HIS A 335 -23.38 -2.07 23.58
N HIS A 336 -24.08 -1.70 24.65
CA HIS A 336 -25.48 -2.07 24.88
C HIS A 336 -26.45 -0.98 24.41
N ASP A 337 -25.94 0.18 24.00
CA ASP A 337 -26.63 1.19 23.21
C ASP A 337 -25.99 1.30 21.81
N ILE A 338 -26.45 2.28 21.04
CA ILE A 338 -25.95 2.58 19.70
C ILE A 338 -25.55 4.05 19.74
N ASP A 339 -24.27 4.30 19.52
CA ASP A 339 -23.71 5.65 19.41
C ASP A 339 -23.96 6.24 18.02
N ASP A 340 -23.97 7.56 17.91
CA ASP A 340 -23.96 8.23 16.60
C ASP A 340 -22.54 8.34 16.03
N GLY A 341 -21.54 8.36 16.92
CA GLY A 341 -20.12 8.48 16.58
C GLY A 341 -19.38 9.44 17.51
N TRP A 342 -18.33 10.04 16.98
CA TRP A 342 -17.48 10.97 17.70
C TRP A 342 -16.88 12.02 16.77
N THR A 343 -16.50 13.15 17.39
CA THR A 343 -15.87 14.28 16.71
C THR A 343 -14.56 14.62 17.38
N VAL A 344 -13.60 15.05 16.56
CA VAL A 344 -12.26 15.47 16.99
C VAL A 344 -12.05 16.91 16.55
N GLU A 345 -11.47 17.73 17.41
CA GLU A 345 -10.90 19.03 17.07
C GLU A 345 -9.43 19.06 17.43
N VAL A 346 -8.60 19.61 16.55
CA VAL A 346 -7.16 19.78 16.77
C VAL A 346 -6.73 21.17 16.33
N MET A 347 -5.87 21.80 17.12
CA MET A 347 -5.11 23.01 16.78
C MET A 347 -3.63 22.71 16.95
N ILE A 348 -2.86 22.86 15.87
CA ILE A 348 -1.42 22.63 15.84
C ILE A 348 -0.72 23.97 15.59
N PRO A 349 -0.06 24.55 16.61
CA PRO A 349 0.78 25.73 16.41
C PRO A 349 1.93 25.41 15.46
N TYR A 350 2.23 26.33 14.54
CA TYR A 350 3.35 26.12 13.60
C TYR A 350 4.69 25.89 14.32
N GLY A 351 4.86 26.49 15.51
CA GLY A 351 6.04 26.33 16.35
C GLY A 351 6.37 24.88 16.68
N ASP A 352 5.38 24.01 16.79
CA ASP A 352 5.58 22.59 17.14
C ASP A 352 6.17 21.80 15.96
N MET A 353 5.91 22.21 14.71
CA MET A 353 6.47 21.56 13.51
C MET A 353 7.79 22.19 13.04
N THR A 354 7.95 23.52 13.15
CA THR A 354 9.12 24.24 12.58
C THR A 354 10.49 23.76 13.08
N GLY A 355 10.57 23.18 14.29
CA GLY A 355 11.82 22.65 14.84
C GLY A 355 12.36 21.44 14.07
N ARG A 356 11.46 20.67 13.44
CA ARG A 356 11.80 19.49 12.62
C ARG A 356 11.65 19.73 11.13
N ASN A 357 10.83 20.70 10.72
CA ASN A 357 10.72 21.15 9.34
C ASN A 357 10.94 22.67 9.22
N PRO A 358 12.20 23.16 9.26
CA PRO A 358 12.50 24.59 9.24
C PRO A 358 12.28 25.25 7.87
N GLN A 359 11.99 24.45 6.83
CA GLN A 359 11.71 24.94 5.47
C GLN A 359 10.24 25.35 5.30
N MET A 360 9.37 24.97 6.25
CA MET A 360 7.95 25.31 6.25
C MET A 360 7.72 26.83 6.22
N SER A 361 6.82 27.26 5.34
CA SER A 361 6.36 28.65 5.26
C SER A 361 5.38 28.95 6.40
N VAL A 362 5.74 29.90 7.28
CA VAL A 362 4.96 30.21 8.49
C VAL A 362 4.73 31.73 8.65
N PRO A 363 3.46 32.18 8.73
CA PRO A 363 2.27 31.41 8.38
C PRO A 363 2.26 31.06 6.88
N PRO A 364 1.53 30.01 6.47
CA PRO A 364 1.36 29.67 5.06
C PRO A 364 0.79 30.85 4.27
N LYS A 365 1.34 31.06 3.08
CA LYS A 365 0.96 32.10 2.13
C LYS A 365 0.00 31.54 1.09
N ARG A 366 -0.72 32.42 0.40
CA ARG A 366 -1.54 32.06 -0.75
C ARG A 366 -0.73 31.22 -1.74
N GLY A 367 -1.24 30.05 -2.10
CA GLY A 367 -0.62 29.14 -3.06
C GLY A 367 0.47 28.23 -2.49
N ASP A 368 0.85 28.39 -1.21
CA ASP A 368 1.66 27.36 -0.54
C ASP A 368 0.88 26.03 -0.57
N MET A 369 1.59 24.93 -0.79
CA MET A 369 1.01 23.59 -0.89
C MET A 369 1.63 22.70 0.18
N TRP A 370 0.77 22.06 0.96
CA TRP A 370 1.14 20.98 1.87
C TRP A 370 0.46 19.69 1.40
N ARG A 371 0.97 18.55 1.86
CA ARG A 371 0.33 17.25 1.65
C ARG A 371 -0.28 16.74 2.93
N PHE A 372 -1.49 16.18 2.81
CA PHE A 372 -2.26 15.70 3.95
C PHE A 372 -2.85 14.33 3.65
N ASN A 373 -2.88 13.50 4.68
CA ASN A 373 -3.85 12.43 4.76
C ASN A 373 -4.49 12.44 6.12
N PHE A 374 -5.64 11.78 6.19
CA PHE A 374 -6.30 11.49 7.44
C PHE A 374 -6.61 10.02 7.42
N SER A 375 -6.49 9.35 8.55
CA SER A 375 -6.93 7.97 8.67
C SER A 375 -7.96 7.84 9.79
N ARG A 376 -8.77 6.81 9.67
CA ARG A 376 -9.45 6.17 10.77
C ARG A 376 -8.91 4.76 10.81
N VAL A 377 -8.36 4.40 11.95
CA VAL A 377 -7.93 3.03 12.24
C VAL A 377 -8.83 2.47 13.32
N GLN A 378 -9.31 1.26 13.10
CA GLN A 378 -10.02 0.53 14.15
C GLN A 378 -9.94 -0.97 13.96
N PHE A 379 -9.86 -1.67 15.08
CA PHE A 379 -10.08 -3.11 15.14
C PHE A 379 -11.54 -3.41 15.47
N MET A 380 -11.99 -4.59 15.08
CA MET A 380 -13.32 -5.07 15.45
C MET A 380 -13.34 -5.55 16.90
N HIS A 381 -14.40 -5.17 17.62
CA HIS A 381 -14.62 -5.53 19.02
C HIS A 381 -15.56 -6.74 19.16
N VAL A 382 -15.34 -7.54 20.22
CA VAL A 382 -16.30 -8.56 20.65
C VAL A 382 -17.18 -8.02 21.77
N TYR A 383 -18.47 -7.95 21.49
CA TYR A 383 -19.50 -7.34 22.34
C TYR A 383 -20.24 -8.34 23.24
N THR A 384 -19.55 -9.39 23.74
CA THR A 384 -20.17 -10.48 24.52
C THR A 384 -20.12 -10.28 26.04
N GLN A 385 -19.47 -9.22 26.52
CA GLN A 385 -19.33 -8.89 27.95
C GLN A 385 -19.57 -7.39 28.16
N LEU A 386 -19.95 -7.00 29.39
CA LEU A 386 -20.29 -5.61 29.78
C LEU A 386 -19.25 -4.57 29.30
N PHE A 387 -17.96 -4.95 29.25
CA PHE A 387 -16.91 -4.19 28.61
C PHE A 387 -16.40 -5.00 27.41
N PRO A 388 -16.44 -4.44 26.19
CA PRO A 388 -15.92 -5.14 25.02
C PRO A 388 -14.40 -5.25 25.12
N TYR A 389 -13.87 -6.32 24.54
CA TYR A 389 -12.44 -6.51 24.39
C TYR A 389 -12.10 -6.62 22.91
N LEU A 390 -10.93 -6.12 22.55
CA LEU A 390 -10.33 -6.27 21.23
C LEU A 390 -10.28 -7.76 20.87
N LEU A 391 -10.77 -8.15 19.69
CA LEU A 391 -10.52 -9.50 19.20
C LEU A 391 -9.03 -9.56 18.79
N PRO A 392 -8.16 -10.35 19.47
CA PRO A 392 -6.81 -10.53 19.00
C PRO A 392 -6.86 -11.08 17.57
N TYR A 393 -6.13 -10.46 16.65
CA TYR A 393 -6.05 -10.87 15.23
C TYR A 393 -7.30 -10.56 14.36
N SER A 394 -8.18 -9.64 14.78
CA SER A 394 -9.16 -9.07 13.84
C SER A 394 -8.45 -8.33 12.69
N PRO A 395 -8.98 -8.39 11.45
CA PRO A 395 -8.58 -7.41 10.44
C PRO A 395 -8.84 -5.99 10.94
N VAL A 396 -7.91 -5.10 10.60
CA VAL A 396 -8.01 -3.66 10.83
C VAL A 396 -8.84 -3.03 9.72
N GLU A 397 -9.67 -2.05 10.07
CA GLU A 397 -10.33 -1.17 9.11
C GLU A 397 -9.53 0.13 8.98
N ASP A 398 -8.71 0.22 7.93
CA ASP A 398 -7.92 1.41 7.61
C ASP A 398 -8.61 2.23 6.51
N TRP A 399 -9.30 3.29 6.92
CA TRP A 399 -9.98 4.20 6.00
C TRP A 399 -9.30 5.54 5.98
N VAL A 400 -9.03 6.06 4.80
CA VAL A 400 -8.22 7.25 4.59
C VAL A 400 -8.91 8.28 3.72
N TRP A 401 -8.53 9.54 3.85
CA TRP A 401 -9.00 10.55 2.90
C TRP A 401 -8.44 10.30 1.50
N ALA A 402 -7.16 9.97 1.33
CA ALA A 402 -6.58 9.61 0.02
C ALA A 402 -5.97 8.20 0.07
N ALA A 403 -6.46 7.28 -0.77
CA ALA A 403 -5.94 5.91 -0.85
C ALA A 403 -4.48 5.86 -1.32
N THR A 404 -3.69 5.02 -0.67
CA THR A 404 -2.29 4.75 -1.02
C THR A 404 -2.13 3.50 -1.90
N LEU A 405 -3.25 2.84 -2.23
CA LEU A 405 -3.38 1.65 -3.06
C LEU A 405 -2.81 0.36 -2.43
N ASN A 406 -1.79 0.46 -1.55
CA ASN A 406 -1.20 -0.68 -0.84
C ASN A 406 -1.69 -0.88 0.59
N GLY A 407 -2.31 0.13 1.19
CA GLY A 407 -2.73 0.10 2.59
C GLY A 407 -1.66 0.61 3.56
N ASP A 408 -0.47 0.93 3.07
CA ASP A 408 0.53 1.65 3.86
C ASP A 408 0.12 3.12 3.93
N LEU A 409 -0.08 3.64 5.15
CA LEU A 409 -0.54 5.00 5.39
C LEU A 409 0.61 6.02 5.21
N HIS A 410 1.85 5.59 5.38
CA HIS A 410 3.05 6.41 5.38
C HIS A 410 3.68 6.52 3.98
N ILE A 411 2.85 6.88 2.99
CA ILE A 411 3.28 7.15 1.62
C ILE A 411 2.92 8.60 1.28
N PRO A 412 3.71 9.59 1.74
CA PRO A 412 3.41 11.00 1.53
C PRO A 412 3.27 11.37 0.06
N GLU A 413 3.91 10.63 -0.85
CA GLU A 413 3.74 10.89 -2.28
C GLU A 413 2.33 10.60 -2.80
N MET A 414 1.52 9.82 -2.10
CA MET A 414 0.13 9.49 -2.48
C MET A 414 -0.91 10.38 -1.79
N TRP A 415 -0.50 11.19 -0.82
CA TRP A 415 -1.40 12.03 -0.03
C TRP A 415 -2.04 13.16 -0.84
N ALA A 416 -3.16 13.66 -0.33
CA ALA A 416 -3.91 14.73 -0.96
C ALA A 416 -3.16 16.07 -0.91
N LYS A 417 -3.44 16.96 -1.86
CA LYS A 417 -2.83 18.30 -1.95
C LYS A 417 -3.73 19.32 -1.25
N GLY A 418 -3.23 19.96 -0.19
CA GLY A 418 -3.88 21.10 0.44
C GLY A 418 -3.20 22.40 0.01
N VAL A 419 -3.96 23.35 -0.55
CA VAL A 419 -3.44 24.64 -1.02
C VAL A 419 -4.02 25.78 -0.21
N PHE A 420 -3.16 26.67 0.29
CA PHE A 420 -3.59 27.73 1.19
C PHE A 420 -4.16 28.92 0.41
N SER A 421 -5.34 29.38 0.81
CA SER A 421 -5.97 30.61 0.35
C SER A 421 -5.86 31.69 1.42
N ASP A 422 -5.53 32.91 1.02
CA ASP A 422 -5.59 34.09 1.88
C ASP A 422 -7.02 34.59 2.14
N MET A 423 -8.04 33.98 1.49
CA MET A 423 -9.45 34.26 1.71
C MET A 423 -9.98 33.61 3.00
N MET A 424 -11.07 34.18 3.54
CA MET A 424 -11.76 33.62 4.71
C MET A 424 -12.72 32.51 4.29
N ALA A 425 -12.80 31.45 5.09
CA ALA A 425 -13.79 30.38 4.93
C ALA A 425 -15.22 30.96 4.91
N GLY A 426 -16.12 30.35 4.14
CA GLY A 426 -17.53 30.75 4.05
C GLY A 426 -17.79 32.08 3.32
N THR A 427 -16.78 32.64 2.64
CA THR A 427 -16.95 33.82 1.77
C THR A 427 -17.32 33.40 0.34
N VAL A 428 -16.42 33.63 -0.63
CA VAL A 428 -16.51 33.14 -2.00
C VAL A 428 -15.42 32.09 -2.20
N LEU A 429 -15.69 31.09 -3.03
CA LEU A 429 -14.66 30.11 -3.39
C LEU A 429 -13.53 30.81 -4.14
N ASP A 430 -12.32 30.34 -3.88
CA ASP A 430 -11.12 30.77 -4.57
C ASP A 430 -11.00 30.00 -5.89
N ASP A 431 -11.80 30.38 -6.89
CA ASP A 431 -11.92 29.66 -8.17
C ASP A 431 -10.56 29.38 -8.85
N GLU A 432 -9.54 30.22 -8.61
CA GLU A 432 -8.18 30.01 -9.08
C GLU A 432 -7.52 28.82 -8.37
N LEU A 433 -7.56 28.78 -7.03
CA LEU A 433 -6.94 27.72 -6.23
C LEU A 433 -7.72 26.40 -6.28
N GLU A 434 -9.05 26.45 -6.43
CA GLU A 434 -9.87 25.26 -6.69
C GLU A 434 -9.47 24.56 -8.00
N ALA A 435 -8.82 25.30 -8.91
CA ALA A 435 -8.28 24.81 -10.17
C ALA A 435 -6.75 24.67 -10.20
N ALA A 436 -6.03 24.85 -9.07
CA ALA A 436 -4.57 25.02 -9.03
C ALA A 436 -3.74 23.82 -9.52
N PHE A 437 -4.32 22.62 -9.61
CA PHE A 437 -3.60 21.42 -10.06
C PHE A 437 -4.43 20.63 -11.08
N PRO A 438 -4.56 21.15 -12.31
CA PRO A 438 -5.17 20.40 -13.39
C PRO A 438 -4.24 19.28 -13.85
N LEU A 439 -4.81 18.21 -14.41
CA LEU A 439 -4.02 17.28 -15.20
C LEU A 439 -3.54 18.00 -16.46
N LEU A 440 -2.25 17.83 -16.77
CA LEU A 440 -1.65 18.35 -17.99
C LEU A 440 -2.03 17.46 -19.18
N ASN A 441 -1.98 18.03 -20.38
CA ASN A 441 -2.07 17.25 -21.60
C ASN A 441 -0.80 16.41 -21.78
N ASP A 442 -0.97 15.17 -22.23
CA ASP A 442 0.17 14.29 -22.44
C ASP A 442 1.16 14.89 -23.44
N PRO A 443 2.46 14.77 -23.20
CA PRO A 443 3.46 15.02 -24.23
C PRO A 443 3.22 14.10 -25.44
N PRO A 444 3.62 14.51 -26.64
CA PRO A 444 3.49 13.65 -27.81
C PRO A 444 4.33 12.38 -27.64
N ALA A 445 3.67 11.23 -27.67
CA ALA A 445 4.34 9.93 -27.62
C ALA A 445 5.33 9.78 -28.80
N PRO A 446 6.48 9.11 -28.61
CA PRO A 446 7.40 8.83 -29.71
C PRO A 446 6.74 8.00 -30.81
N THR A 447 6.94 8.38 -32.08
CA THR A 447 6.40 7.60 -33.22
C THR A 447 7.17 6.31 -33.47
N SER A 448 8.39 6.19 -32.92
CA SER A 448 9.24 5.00 -33.00
C SER A 448 10.29 5.06 -31.89
N ARG A 449 10.69 3.89 -31.35
CA ARG A 449 11.73 3.77 -30.32
C ARG A 449 12.99 3.13 -30.91
N ASP A 450 14.16 3.69 -30.60
CA ASP A 450 15.45 3.03 -30.85
C ASP A 450 15.68 1.99 -29.75
N THR A 451 15.60 0.71 -30.08
CA THR A 451 15.76 -0.38 -29.11
C THR A 451 17.23 -0.80 -28.92
N SER A 452 18.19 -0.06 -29.47
CA SER A 452 19.61 -0.30 -29.20
C SER A 452 19.97 0.09 -27.77
N MET A 453 20.95 -0.60 -27.20
CA MET A 453 21.50 -0.26 -25.88
C MET A 453 22.61 0.80 -25.99
N VAL A 454 22.72 1.64 -24.98
CA VAL A 454 23.76 2.66 -24.85
C VAL A 454 24.97 2.06 -24.15
N PHE A 455 26.15 2.12 -24.76
CA PHE A 455 27.40 1.71 -24.14
C PHE A 455 27.96 2.82 -23.23
N LEU A 456 28.28 2.45 -22.00
CA LEU A 456 28.88 3.31 -20.99
C LEU A 456 30.23 2.70 -20.59
N PRO A 457 31.35 3.43 -20.81
CA PRO A 457 32.66 2.91 -20.48
C PRO A 457 32.89 2.88 -18.96
N ALA A 458 33.75 1.95 -18.54
CA ALA A 458 34.20 1.77 -17.18
C ALA A 458 34.74 3.08 -16.61
N ALA A 459 34.35 3.38 -15.38
CA ALA A 459 34.75 4.59 -14.69
C ALA A 459 34.69 4.40 -13.18
N THR A 460 35.55 5.11 -12.46
CA THR A 460 35.31 5.41 -11.05
C THR A 460 34.37 6.62 -10.99
N ILE A 461 33.26 6.49 -10.26
CA ILE A 461 32.30 7.58 -10.04
C ILE A 461 32.21 7.92 -8.56
N THR A 462 31.85 9.17 -8.29
CA THR A 462 31.27 9.56 -7.01
C THR A 462 29.79 9.17 -7.00
N LEU A 463 29.44 8.16 -6.19
CA LEU A 463 28.07 7.75 -5.91
C LEU A 463 27.52 8.58 -4.74
N GLY A 464 26.33 9.15 -4.90
CA GLY A 464 25.74 10.04 -3.91
C GLY A 464 26.40 11.44 -3.84
N PRO A 465 26.10 12.23 -2.80
CA PRO A 465 25.20 11.87 -1.70
C PRO A 465 23.73 11.97 -2.12
N ASP A 466 22.86 11.22 -1.46
CA ASP A 466 21.42 11.44 -1.57
C ASP A 466 21.10 12.85 -1.01
N PRO A 467 20.49 13.76 -1.79
CA PRO A 467 20.25 15.13 -1.35
C PRO A 467 19.23 15.24 -0.20
N THR A 468 18.37 14.24 0.00
CA THR A 468 17.36 14.24 1.07
C THR A 468 17.75 13.40 2.28
N ASP A 469 18.83 12.61 2.18
CA ASP A 469 19.44 11.90 3.31
C ASP A 469 20.98 11.85 3.18
N PRO A 470 21.66 13.01 3.27
CA PRO A 470 23.11 13.08 3.10
C PRO A 470 23.88 12.41 4.24
N TYR A 471 23.23 12.09 5.37
CA TYR A 471 23.85 11.49 6.54
C TYR A 471 24.01 9.98 6.42
N HIS A 472 23.02 9.27 5.86
CA HIS A 472 23.13 7.81 5.63
C HIS A 472 23.58 7.47 4.21
N SER A 473 23.52 8.43 3.29
CA SER A 473 24.03 8.28 1.93
C SER A 473 25.12 9.31 1.61
N PRO A 474 26.24 9.40 2.36
CA PRO A 474 27.33 10.29 2.01
C PRO A 474 28.01 9.88 0.69
N ALA A 475 28.55 10.87 -0.02
CA ALA A 475 29.27 10.65 -1.27
C ALA A 475 30.48 9.72 -1.08
N HIS A 476 30.65 8.74 -1.96
CA HIS A 476 31.82 7.85 -1.95
C HIS A 476 32.16 7.35 -3.36
N GLU A 477 33.40 6.90 -3.55
CA GLU A 477 33.87 6.43 -4.86
C GLU A 477 33.52 4.96 -5.08
N VAL A 478 33.02 4.63 -6.28
CA VAL A 478 32.70 3.27 -6.72
C VAL A 478 33.25 3.03 -8.12
N GLU A 479 33.90 1.88 -8.34
CA GLU A 479 34.29 1.43 -9.68
C GLU A 479 33.09 0.77 -10.38
N VAL A 480 32.74 1.28 -11.56
CA VAL A 480 31.70 0.73 -12.43
C VAL A 480 32.37 0.16 -13.68
N PRO A 481 32.08 -1.10 -14.07
CA PRO A 481 32.70 -1.72 -15.24
C PRO A 481 32.15 -1.15 -16.55
N ASP A 482 32.66 -1.64 -17.68
CA ASP A 482 32.04 -1.43 -18.99
C ASP A 482 30.66 -2.11 -18.98
N PHE A 483 29.62 -1.40 -19.43
CA PHE A 483 28.29 -1.98 -19.56
C PHE A 483 27.48 -1.31 -20.66
N ARG A 484 26.42 -1.99 -21.08
CA ARG A 484 25.37 -1.43 -21.94
C ARG A 484 24.08 -1.34 -21.16
N MET A 485 23.32 -0.26 -21.33
CA MET A 485 22.01 -0.06 -20.71
C MET A 485 20.92 0.15 -21.76
N ASP A 486 19.74 -0.41 -21.52
CA ASP A 486 18.56 -0.14 -22.34
C ASP A 486 18.20 1.36 -22.31
N ARG A 487 17.84 1.91 -23.47
CA ARG A 487 17.47 3.33 -23.60
C ARG A 487 16.20 3.69 -22.83
N TYR A 488 15.28 2.75 -22.70
CA TYR A 488 13.96 2.94 -22.11
C TYR A 488 13.70 1.90 -21.02
N GLU A 489 12.73 2.20 -20.16
CA GLU A 489 12.12 1.23 -19.26
C GLU A 489 11.51 0.07 -20.07
N VAL A 490 11.42 -1.12 -19.46
CA VAL A 490 10.74 -2.28 -20.07
C VAL A 490 9.26 -1.98 -20.17
N THR A 491 8.71 -2.18 -21.36
CA THR A 491 7.32 -1.87 -21.67
C THR A 491 6.38 -3.04 -21.38
N ILE A 492 5.09 -2.73 -21.26
CA ILE A 492 4.04 -3.74 -21.06
C ILE A 492 4.01 -4.73 -22.23
N ALA A 493 4.21 -4.28 -23.48
CA ALA A 493 4.25 -5.18 -24.63
C ALA A 493 5.41 -6.18 -24.57
N GLU A 494 6.58 -5.73 -24.14
CA GLU A 494 7.77 -6.56 -23.95
C GLU A 494 7.57 -7.56 -22.82
N TYR A 495 7.08 -7.11 -21.66
CA TYR A 495 6.80 -7.99 -20.52
C TYR A 495 5.70 -9.02 -20.85
N ALA A 496 4.62 -8.61 -21.52
CA ALA A 496 3.59 -9.52 -21.98
C ALA A 496 4.13 -10.58 -22.97
N ALA A 497 5.10 -10.21 -23.81
CA ALA A 497 5.76 -11.17 -24.71
C ALA A 497 6.59 -12.20 -23.94
N PHE A 498 7.31 -11.77 -22.90
CA PHE A 498 8.00 -12.67 -21.98
C PHE A 498 7.04 -13.68 -21.35
N LEU A 499 5.93 -13.21 -20.77
CA LEU A 499 4.95 -14.09 -20.15
C LEU A 499 4.32 -15.08 -21.15
N ARG A 500 3.98 -14.61 -22.37
CA ARG A 500 3.49 -15.49 -23.45
C ARG A 500 4.50 -16.54 -23.91
N SER A 501 5.80 -16.29 -23.73
CA SER A 501 6.88 -17.22 -24.12
C SER A 501 7.11 -18.35 -23.11
N GLY A 502 6.34 -18.38 -22.02
CA GLY A 502 6.52 -19.32 -20.90
C GLY A 502 7.34 -18.73 -19.75
N GLY A 503 7.64 -17.43 -19.79
CA GLY A 503 8.10 -16.69 -18.63
C GLY A 503 7.05 -16.72 -17.53
N HIS A 504 7.51 -16.76 -16.29
CA HIS A 504 6.64 -16.79 -15.11
C HIS A 504 6.89 -15.55 -14.27
N ASP A 505 5.81 -14.90 -13.85
CA ASP A 505 5.79 -13.90 -12.80
C ASP A 505 5.22 -14.60 -11.57
N GLU A 506 6.07 -14.90 -10.59
CA GLU A 506 5.68 -15.61 -9.37
C GLU A 506 4.72 -14.79 -8.50
N HIS A 507 4.72 -13.47 -8.71
CA HIS A 507 3.97 -12.52 -7.92
C HIS A 507 2.88 -11.83 -8.72
N TYR A 508 2.42 -12.38 -9.86
CA TYR A 508 1.26 -11.81 -10.57
C TYR A 508 0.04 -11.79 -9.64
N TYR A 509 -0.28 -10.61 -9.10
CA TYR A 509 -1.22 -10.44 -8.01
C TYR A 509 -2.38 -9.51 -8.37
N GLU A 510 -3.32 -9.35 -7.43
CA GLU A 510 -4.60 -8.64 -7.63
C GLU A 510 -4.46 -7.24 -8.26
N ARG A 511 -3.34 -6.54 -8.03
CA ARG A 511 -3.15 -5.18 -8.56
C ARG A 511 -2.77 -5.15 -10.04
N MET A 512 -2.01 -6.14 -10.52
CA MET A 512 -1.74 -6.32 -11.97
C MET A 512 -2.99 -6.71 -12.75
N GLN A 513 -3.98 -7.32 -12.09
CA GLN A 513 -5.26 -7.69 -12.71
C GLN A 513 -6.12 -6.47 -13.07
N ASN A 514 -5.85 -5.29 -12.49
CA ASN A 514 -6.49 -4.06 -12.93
C ASN A 514 -5.81 -3.57 -14.22
N ALA A 515 -6.41 -3.92 -15.34
CA ALA A 515 -5.94 -3.58 -16.67
C ALA A 515 -5.79 -2.07 -16.91
N GLU A 516 -6.63 -1.22 -16.31
CA GLU A 516 -6.52 0.23 -16.46
C GLU A 516 -5.26 0.78 -15.78
N LEU A 517 -4.82 0.13 -14.69
CA LEU A 517 -3.62 0.50 -13.95
C LEU A 517 -2.35 -0.14 -14.51
N CYS A 518 -2.33 -1.46 -14.65
CA CYS A 518 -1.13 -2.18 -15.09
C CYS A 518 -0.97 -2.18 -16.62
N GLY A 519 -2.08 -2.08 -17.37
CA GLY A 519 -2.12 -2.24 -18.83
C GLY A 519 -1.87 -3.68 -19.32
N LEU A 520 -1.56 -4.62 -18.43
CA LEU A 520 -1.47 -6.05 -18.72
C LEU A 520 -2.84 -6.71 -18.47
N ILE A 521 -3.24 -7.62 -19.36
CA ILE A 521 -4.49 -8.37 -19.23
C ILE A 521 -4.20 -9.85 -19.35
N GLN A 522 -4.57 -10.60 -18.32
CA GLN A 522 -4.52 -12.06 -18.32
C GLN A 522 -5.89 -12.61 -18.70
N ASP A 523 -6.04 -13.06 -19.95
CA ASP A 523 -7.28 -13.70 -20.43
C ASP A 523 -7.39 -15.15 -19.93
N GLY A 524 -6.25 -15.75 -19.60
CA GLY A 524 -6.11 -17.06 -18.98
C GLY A 524 -4.64 -17.35 -18.62
N PRO A 525 -4.35 -18.46 -17.93
CA PRO A 525 -3.00 -18.85 -17.53
C PRO A 525 -2.09 -18.99 -18.75
N GLY A 526 -0.96 -18.27 -18.72
CA GLY A 526 -0.04 -18.17 -19.86
C GLY A 526 -0.56 -17.32 -21.04
N GLN A 527 -1.78 -16.80 -20.96
CA GLN A 527 -2.42 -15.99 -22.01
C GLN A 527 -2.50 -14.53 -21.58
N TYR A 528 -1.53 -13.76 -22.04
CA TYR A 528 -1.41 -12.34 -21.71
C TYR A 528 -1.53 -11.48 -22.96
N ARG A 529 -2.34 -10.44 -22.89
CA ARG A 529 -2.42 -9.37 -23.88
C ARG A 529 -2.21 -8.02 -23.22
N VAL A 530 -1.99 -7.02 -24.05
CA VAL A 530 -1.85 -5.63 -23.61
C VAL A 530 -3.21 -4.95 -23.77
N LEU A 531 -3.56 -4.06 -22.83
CA LEU A 531 -4.67 -3.13 -23.00
C LEU A 531 -4.36 -2.24 -24.22
N PRO A 532 -5.23 -2.19 -25.25
CA PRO A 532 -4.92 -1.44 -26.47
C PRO A 532 -4.56 0.02 -26.17
N GLY A 533 -3.44 0.49 -26.73
CA GLY A 533 -2.91 1.82 -26.49
C GLY A 533 -1.92 1.92 -25.33
N ARG A 534 -1.67 0.83 -24.58
CA ARG A 534 -0.70 0.77 -23.46
C ARG A 534 0.61 0.05 -23.83
N GLU A 535 0.81 -0.31 -25.09
CA GLU A 535 1.93 -1.15 -25.55
C GLU A 535 3.29 -0.59 -25.18
N ASP A 536 3.46 0.73 -25.30
CA ASP A 536 4.73 1.43 -25.06
C ASP A 536 4.84 2.05 -23.65
N TYR A 537 3.88 1.80 -22.76
CA TYR A 537 3.97 2.26 -21.37
C TYR A 537 4.88 1.31 -20.57
N PRO A 538 5.57 1.80 -19.53
CA PRO A 538 6.38 0.94 -18.67
C PRO A 538 5.50 -0.05 -17.91
N ILE A 539 6.01 -1.27 -17.74
CA ILE A 539 5.38 -2.25 -16.87
C ILE A 539 5.56 -1.83 -15.41
N VAL A 540 4.51 -2.00 -14.61
CA VAL A 540 4.43 -1.62 -13.19
C VAL A 540 3.82 -2.74 -12.35
N PHE A 541 3.87 -2.59 -11.02
CA PHE A 541 3.36 -3.56 -10.04
C PHE A 541 4.09 -4.92 -10.08
N LEU A 542 5.39 -4.96 -10.30
CA LEU A 542 6.16 -6.21 -10.20
C LEU A 542 7.26 -6.11 -9.15
N TRP A 543 7.69 -7.27 -8.65
CA TRP A 543 8.76 -7.37 -7.68
C TRP A 543 10.12 -7.52 -8.37
N GLN A 544 11.19 -7.16 -7.66
CA GLN A 544 12.56 -7.24 -8.19
C GLN A 544 12.95 -8.64 -8.73
N PRO A 545 12.56 -9.77 -8.10
CA PRO A 545 12.81 -11.10 -8.66
C PRO A 545 12.16 -11.32 -10.03
N ASP A 546 10.93 -10.85 -10.25
CA ASP A 546 10.23 -11.02 -11.54
C ASP A 546 10.83 -10.12 -12.63
N ALA A 547 11.30 -8.92 -12.26
CA ALA A 547 12.07 -8.04 -13.13
C ALA A 547 13.39 -8.70 -13.56
N LEU A 548 14.07 -9.34 -12.61
CA LEU A 548 15.31 -10.07 -12.86
C LEU A 548 15.08 -11.31 -13.72
N ALA A 549 13.99 -12.06 -13.49
CA ALA A 549 13.62 -13.22 -14.30
C ALA A 549 13.38 -12.84 -15.76
N TYR A 550 12.68 -11.73 -16.01
CA TYR A 550 12.56 -11.15 -17.34
C TYR A 550 13.94 -10.85 -17.92
N ALA A 551 14.78 -10.10 -17.20
CA ALA A 551 16.08 -9.65 -17.71
C ALA A 551 16.96 -10.84 -18.10
N GLN A 552 17.01 -11.87 -17.27
CA GLN A 552 17.77 -13.09 -17.50
C GLN A 552 17.25 -13.87 -18.72
N SER A 553 15.94 -13.90 -18.95
CA SER A 553 15.34 -14.60 -20.10
C SER A 553 15.82 -14.08 -21.46
N ILE A 554 16.26 -12.83 -21.50
CA ILE A 554 16.79 -12.16 -22.70
C ILE A 554 18.31 -11.96 -22.64
N GLY A 555 19.01 -12.68 -21.74
CA GLY A 555 20.47 -12.63 -21.61
C GLY A 555 21.01 -11.33 -21.02
N LYS A 556 20.20 -10.60 -20.25
CA LYS A 556 20.54 -9.37 -19.55
C LYS A 556 20.45 -9.54 -18.03
N THR A 557 20.71 -8.47 -17.28
CA THR A 557 20.45 -8.36 -15.84
C THR A 557 19.86 -6.99 -15.50
N LEU A 558 19.45 -6.76 -14.25
CA LEU A 558 19.14 -5.42 -13.73
C LEU A 558 20.43 -4.66 -13.41
N PRO A 559 20.46 -3.32 -13.51
CA PRO A 559 21.63 -2.53 -13.11
C PRO A 559 21.91 -2.68 -11.60
N THR A 560 23.16 -2.46 -11.18
CA THR A 560 23.42 -2.06 -9.79
C THR A 560 23.01 -0.59 -9.59
N GLU A 561 22.83 -0.13 -8.36
CA GLU A 561 22.55 1.30 -8.13
C GLU A 561 23.64 2.22 -8.68
N ALA A 562 24.90 1.77 -8.66
CA ALA A 562 26.03 2.52 -9.20
C ALA A 562 26.05 2.56 -10.74
N MET A 563 25.67 1.47 -11.41
CA MET A 563 25.48 1.48 -12.87
C MET A 563 24.33 2.42 -13.27
N TRP A 564 23.22 2.38 -12.53
CA TRP A 564 22.08 3.25 -12.77
C TRP A 564 22.46 4.72 -12.60
N GLU A 565 23.11 5.06 -11.50
CA GLU A 565 23.51 6.44 -11.21
C GLU A 565 24.59 6.94 -12.17
N ARG A 566 25.54 6.09 -12.59
CA ARG A 566 26.50 6.40 -13.67
C ARG A 566 25.80 6.76 -14.98
N ALA A 567 24.73 6.04 -15.32
CA ALA A 567 23.98 6.28 -16.54
C ALA A 567 23.22 7.61 -16.48
N ALA A 568 22.61 7.93 -15.33
CA ALA A 568 21.87 9.17 -15.13
C ALA A 568 22.80 10.40 -15.07
N ARG A 569 23.81 10.36 -14.19
CA ARG A 569 24.71 11.50 -13.93
C ARG A 569 25.75 11.73 -15.01
N GLY A 570 26.03 10.72 -15.83
CA GLY A 570 27.15 10.75 -16.77
C GLY A 570 28.51 10.77 -16.06
N ALA A 571 29.59 10.96 -16.82
CA ALA A 571 30.93 11.12 -16.23
C ALA A 571 31.12 12.49 -15.55
N GLU A 572 30.23 13.45 -15.82
CA GLU A 572 30.29 14.82 -15.32
C GLU A 572 29.62 14.98 -13.94
N GLY A 573 28.88 13.97 -13.46
CA GLY A 573 28.25 14.01 -12.15
C GLY A 573 27.00 14.89 -12.07
N ARG A 574 26.21 14.96 -13.16
CA ARG A 574 25.01 15.83 -13.26
C ARG A 574 24.01 15.59 -12.14
N THR A 575 23.34 16.63 -11.67
CA THR A 575 22.30 16.52 -10.62
C THR A 575 21.08 15.74 -11.11
N TYR A 576 20.62 16.00 -12.33
CA TYR A 576 19.53 15.32 -13.01
C TYR A 576 20.02 14.66 -14.30
N PRO A 577 19.27 13.70 -14.89
CA PRO A 577 19.69 13.03 -16.12
C PRO A 577 20.07 13.99 -17.26
N TRP A 578 19.31 15.09 -17.39
CA TRP A 578 19.48 16.11 -18.42
C TRP A 578 20.48 17.23 -18.07
N GLY A 579 20.90 17.38 -16.80
CA GLY A 579 21.78 18.48 -16.38
C GLY A 579 21.46 19.01 -14.98
N GLU A 580 21.65 20.32 -14.80
CA GLU A 580 21.52 21.01 -13.50
C GLU A 580 20.20 21.78 -13.35
N GLU A 581 19.44 21.95 -14.42
CA GLU A 581 18.16 22.66 -14.39
C GLU A 581 17.13 21.86 -13.57
N PRO A 582 16.38 22.49 -12.65
CA PRO A 582 15.35 21.81 -11.85
C PRO A 582 14.32 21.06 -12.73
N PRO A 583 13.74 19.96 -12.21
CA PRO A 583 12.74 19.22 -12.95
C PRO A 583 11.51 20.09 -13.19
N THR A 584 10.95 19.94 -14.37
CA THR A 584 9.65 20.51 -14.73
C THR A 584 8.82 19.38 -15.33
N PRO A 585 7.50 19.54 -15.46
CA PRO A 585 6.68 18.54 -16.13
C PRO A 585 7.11 18.26 -17.59
N SER A 586 7.94 19.11 -18.21
CA SER A 586 8.51 18.86 -19.53
C SER A 586 9.74 17.95 -19.52
N HIS A 587 10.43 17.83 -18.37
CA HIS A 587 11.60 16.99 -18.18
C HIS A 587 11.24 15.56 -17.77
N ALA A 588 10.22 15.37 -16.94
CA ALA A 588 9.89 14.08 -16.34
C ALA A 588 8.40 13.96 -15.97
N ASN A 589 7.94 12.72 -15.76
CA ASN A 589 6.61 12.41 -15.23
C ASN A 589 6.67 12.21 -13.70
N PHE A 590 6.16 13.17 -12.93
CA PHE A 590 6.16 13.14 -11.47
C PHE A 590 4.97 13.94 -10.90
N ASP A 591 4.74 13.87 -9.59
CA ASP A 591 3.73 14.63 -8.82
C ASP A 591 2.29 14.57 -9.37
N PHE A 592 1.95 13.48 -10.05
CA PHE A 592 0.67 13.24 -10.74
C PHE A 592 0.28 14.28 -11.80
N HIS A 593 1.24 15.00 -12.38
CA HIS A 593 0.93 16.00 -13.40
C HIS A 593 0.13 15.44 -14.58
N TYR A 594 0.34 14.17 -14.94
CA TYR A 594 -0.34 13.49 -16.04
C TYR A 594 -1.36 12.44 -15.58
N GLY A 595 -1.37 12.13 -14.28
CA GLY A 595 -2.29 11.19 -13.64
C GLY A 595 -1.96 9.71 -13.79
N GLY A 596 -0.78 9.36 -14.28
CA GLY A 596 -0.37 7.96 -14.45
C GLY A 596 0.97 7.87 -15.15
N THR A 597 1.42 6.65 -15.43
CA THR A 597 2.56 6.42 -16.34
C THR A 597 2.25 6.97 -17.73
N LEU A 598 3.29 7.29 -18.50
CA LEU A 598 3.20 7.69 -19.90
C LEU A 598 4.05 6.76 -20.78
N PRO A 599 3.86 6.73 -22.12
CA PRO A 599 4.71 5.95 -23.00
C PRO A 599 6.18 6.30 -22.79
N VAL A 600 7.04 5.29 -22.78
CA VAL A 600 8.48 5.51 -22.61
C VAL A 600 9.02 6.43 -23.70
N GLY A 601 9.88 7.37 -23.33
CA GLY A 601 10.45 8.38 -24.21
C GLY A 601 9.59 9.62 -24.44
N SER A 602 8.47 9.78 -23.73
CA SER A 602 7.58 10.95 -23.86
C SER A 602 8.24 12.28 -23.45
N PHE A 603 9.39 12.25 -22.77
CA PHE A 603 10.07 13.43 -22.23
C PHE A 603 11.42 13.68 -22.93
N PRO A 604 11.43 14.24 -24.16
CA PRO A 604 12.67 14.50 -24.89
C PRO A 604 13.59 15.53 -24.22
N ALA A 605 13.05 16.39 -23.35
CA ALA A 605 13.88 17.33 -22.56
C ALA A 605 14.56 16.64 -21.37
N GLY A 606 14.09 15.47 -20.95
CA GLY A 606 14.64 14.72 -19.82
C GLY A 606 15.75 13.72 -20.18
N VAL A 607 16.14 13.66 -21.45
CA VAL A 607 17.07 12.65 -21.97
C VAL A 607 18.50 12.98 -21.57
N THR A 608 19.28 11.96 -21.20
CA THR A 608 20.72 12.14 -20.99
C THR A 608 21.44 12.53 -22.30
N PRO A 609 22.61 13.18 -22.26
CA PRO A 609 23.45 13.39 -23.45
C PRO A 609 23.79 12.10 -24.19
N GLU A 610 23.85 10.98 -23.49
CA GLU A 610 24.10 9.64 -24.03
C GLU A 610 22.85 9.01 -24.70
N GLY A 611 21.68 9.63 -24.56
CA GLY A 611 20.43 9.21 -25.20
C GLY A 611 19.65 8.15 -24.42
N ILE A 612 19.74 8.17 -23.08
CA ILE A 612 18.95 7.32 -22.19
C ILE A 612 17.77 8.15 -21.68
N HIS A 613 16.57 7.60 -21.82
CA HIS A 613 15.30 8.25 -21.50
C HIS A 613 14.79 7.79 -20.14
N ASP A 614 13.93 8.61 -19.54
CA ASP A 614 13.10 8.27 -18.37
C ASP A 614 13.92 7.81 -17.15
N LEU A 615 15.15 8.30 -16.98
CA LEU A 615 15.94 8.08 -15.75
C LEU A 615 15.50 9.01 -14.60
N ALA A 616 14.40 9.74 -14.76
CA ALA A 616 13.74 10.47 -13.69
C ALA A 616 12.23 10.49 -13.96
N GLY A 617 11.45 10.17 -12.93
CA GLY A 617 10.01 10.03 -13.03
C GLY A 617 9.60 8.79 -13.84
N ASN A 618 8.35 8.79 -14.27
CA ASN A 618 7.66 7.67 -14.89
C ASN A 618 7.59 6.45 -13.97
N VAL A 619 8.58 5.57 -13.79
CA VAL A 619 8.53 4.50 -12.77
C VAL A 619 9.81 4.43 -11.94
N LYS A 620 9.69 4.01 -10.67
CA LYS A 620 10.88 3.68 -9.87
C LYS A 620 11.54 2.45 -10.50
N GLU A 621 12.85 2.44 -10.68
CA GLU A 621 13.52 1.33 -11.36
C GLU A 621 14.25 0.40 -10.39
N TRP A 622 13.87 -0.88 -10.39
CA TRP A 622 14.53 -1.93 -9.60
C TRP A 622 16.02 -2.08 -9.98
N THR A 623 16.88 -2.15 -8.95
CA THR A 623 18.30 -2.48 -9.09
C THR A 623 18.65 -3.79 -8.38
N THR A 624 19.83 -4.33 -8.64
CA THR A 624 20.38 -5.48 -7.90
C THR A 624 21.01 -5.12 -6.56
N SER A 625 21.18 -3.82 -6.25
CA SER A 625 21.75 -3.36 -4.98
C SER A 625 20.74 -3.52 -3.85
N ILE A 626 21.24 -3.77 -2.63
CA ILE A 626 20.42 -3.81 -1.41
C ILE A 626 20.57 -2.47 -0.68
N PHE A 627 19.45 -1.96 -0.17
CA PHE A 627 19.41 -0.66 0.50
C PHE A 627 20.08 -0.74 1.88
N TYR A 628 21.32 -0.24 1.93
CA TYR A 628 22.12 -0.05 3.13
C TYR A 628 22.75 1.35 3.13
N PRO A 629 23.16 1.87 4.30
CA PRO A 629 23.97 3.08 4.37
C PRO A 629 25.21 2.99 3.48
N TYR A 630 25.58 4.10 2.86
CA TYR A 630 26.84 4.19 2.15
C TYR A 630 28.03 4.13 3.12
N PRO A 631 29.23 3.73 2.65
CA PRO A 631 30.44 3.77 3.47
C PRO A 631 30.65 5.14 4.12
N GLY A 632 30.70 5.15 5.46
CA GLY A 632 30.83 6.38 6.25
C GLY A 632 29.49 7.03 6.65
N GLY A 633 28.35 6.46 6.25
CA GLY A 633 27.02 6.87 6.70
C GLY A 633 26.71 6.46 8.14
N GLY A 634 25.67 7.07 8.71
CA GLY A 634 25.16 6.78 10.06
C GLY A 634 24.65 5.34 10.26
N GLU A 635 24.39 4.98 11.51
CA GLU A 635 23.75 3.69 11.84
C GLU A 635 22.32 3.65 11.30
N PHE A 636 21.94 2.51 10.73
CA PHE A 636 20.60 2.28 10.19
C PHE A 636 19.77 1.58 11.27
N GLU A 637 18.79 2.26 11.84
CA GLU A 637 17.84 1.64 12.75
C GLU A 637 16.58 1.26 11.95
N HIS A 638 16.34 -0.04 11.78
CA HIS A 638 15.19 -0.54 11.03
C HIS A 638 13.88 -0.24 11.76
N TRP A 639 12.84 0.18 11.04
CA TRP A 639 11.47 0.38 11.54
C TRP A 639 10.98 -0.73 12.49
N PHE A 640 11.32 -1.98 12.20
CA PHE A 640 10.89 -3.14 12.99
C PHE A 640 11.68 -3.37 14.28
N ASN A 641 12.60 -2.48 14.67
CA ASN A 641 13.26 -2.49 15.99
C ASN A 641 12.47 -1.76 17.08
N PHE A 642 11.22 -1.34 16.82
CA PHE A 642 10.30 -0.99 17.89
C PHE A 642 10.22 -2.17 18.89
N PRO A 643 10.31 -1.93 20.21
CA PRO A 643 10.45 -2.96 21.26
C PRO A 643 9.29 -3.99 21.37
N PHE A 644 8.32 -3.94 20.46
CA PHE A 644 7.14 -4.80 20.40
C PHE A 644 7.15 -5.80 19.22
N PHE A 645 7.94 -5.57 18.18
CA PHE A 645 8.24 -6.60 17.18
C PHE A 645 9.36 -7.50 17.74
N SER A 646 9.02 -8.35 18.69
CA SER A 646 9.98 -9.22 19.40
C SER A 646 10.49 -10.41 18.57
N GLU A 647 10.03 -10.56 17.33
CA GLU A 647 10.60 -11.49 16.38
C GLU A 647 11.66 -10.71 15.59
N PRO A 648 12.95 -11.06 15.68
CA PRO A 648 13.92 -10.51 14.74
C PRO A 648 13.44 -10.93 13.34
N PHE A 649 12.92 -9.96 12.58
CA PHE A 649 12.85 -10.13 11.14
C PHE A 649 14.27 -10.52 10.71
N PRO A 650 14.42 -11.57 9.89
CA PRO A 650 15.75 -12.04 9.51
C PRO A 650 16.53 -10.82 9.03
N GLU A 651 17.77 -10.65 9.52
CA GLU A 651 18.70 -9.50 9.31
C GLU A 651 19.01 -9.16 7.83
N LYS A 652 18.19 -9.66 6.90
CA LYS A 652 18.15 -9.47 5.46
C LYS A 652 16.69 -9.42 4.99
N ALA A 653 15.90 -8.47 5.48
CA ALA A 653 14.68 -8.12 4.77
C ALA A 653 15.08 -7.77 3.34
N TRP A 654 14.54 -8.49 2.36
CA TRP A 654 14.84 -8.29 0.95
C TRP A 654 14.36 -6.90 0.53
N ASN A 655 15.28 -5.93 0.57
CA ASN A 655 14.98 -4.52 0.39
C ASN A 655 15.87 -3.91 -0.72
N PRO A 656 15.62 -4.27 -1.98
CA PRO A 656 16.42 -3.78 -3.09
C PRO A 656 16.26 -2.26 -3.28
N VAL A 657 17.34 -1.62 -3.74
CA VAL A 657 17.33 -0.19 -4.05
C VAL A 657 16.54 0.06 -5.33
N ASN A 658 15.72 1.10 -5.30
CA ASN A 658 15.02 1.64 -6.45
C ASN A 658 15.51 3.05 -6.73
N ARG A 659 15.53 3.44 -8.01
CA ARG A 659 16.06 4.73 -8.47
C ARG A 659 15.08 5.47 -9.38
N GLY A 660 15.31 6.77 -9.58
CA GLY A 660 14.61 7.60 -10.58
C GLY A 660 13.30 8.25 -10.12
N GLY A 661 12.67 7.76 -9.05
CA GLY A 661 11.33 8.22 -8.66
C GLY A 661 10.25 7.76 -9.65
N SER A 662 9.02 8.22 -9.53
CA SER A 662 7.90 7.76 -10.36
C SER A 662 6.90 8.88 -10.65
N TRP A 663 5.86 8.56 -11.42
CA TRP A 663 4.73 9.46 -11.69
C TRP A 663 4.02 10.01 -10.44
N THR A 664 4.17 9.36 -9.28
CA THR A 664 3.58 9.80 -8.01
C THR A 664 4.56 10.61 -7.16
N ALA A 665 5.86 10.44 -7.38
CA ALA A 665 6.93 10.99 -6.53
C ALA A 665 7.11 12.50 -6.69
N GLN A 666 7.68 13.17 -5.69
CA GLN A 666 7.80 14.64 -5.64
C GLN A 666 9.09 15.10 -6.33
N GLU A 667 9.17 16.39 -6.64
CA GLU A 667 10.36 17.02 -7.23
C GLU A 667 11.67 16.67 -6.49
N LYS A 668 11.67 16.62 -5.14
CA LYS A 668 12.87 16.30 -4.34
C LYS A 668 13.38 14.87 -4.53
N THR A 669 12.58 13.99 -5.12
CA THR A 669 12.96 12.59 -5.44
C THR A 669 13.54 12.41 -6.85
N MET A 670 13.52 13.47 -7.67
CA MET A 670 14.01 13.43 -9.06
C MET A 670 15.55 13.52 -9.23
N PRO A 671 16.36 14.02 -8.28
CA PRO A 671 17.82 14.00 -8.43
C PRO A 671 18.34 12.59 -8.65
N SER A 672 19.33 12.43 -9.53
CA SER A 672 19.87 11.12 -9.91
C SER A 672 20.54 10.36 -8.77
N ALA A 673 20.89 11.04 -7.68
CA ALA A 673 21.47 10.45 -6.47
C ALA A 673 20.41 10.02 -5.43
N TYR A 674 19.13 10.35 -5.62
CA TYR A 674 18.05 9.93 -4.73
C TYR A 674 17.94 8.40 -4.70
N ARG A 675 17.76 7.86 -3.50
CA ARG A 675 17.60 6.43 -3.25
C ARG A 675 16.25 6.16 -2.61
N ASP A 676 15.69 5.02 -2.97
CA ASP A 676 14.43 4.49 -2.47
C ASP A 676 14.59 2.98 -2.25
N SER A 677 13.72 2.37 -1.46
CA SER A 677 13.64 0.92 -1.33
C SER A 677 12.23 0.38 -1.13
N HIS A 678 11.22 1.23 -1.25
CA HIS A 678 9.86 0.79 -1.02
C HIS A 678 9.39 -0.16 -2.11
N ILE A 679 8.69 -1.19 -1.63
CA ILE A 679 7.96 -2.17 -2.44
C ILE A 679 6.67 -1.50 -2.94
N ALA A 680 6.86 -0.48 -3.76
CA ALA A 680 5.83 0.39 -4.25
C ALA A 680 5.24 -0.14 -5.57
N HIS A 681 3.96 0.14 -5.75
CA HIS A 681 3.19 -0.11 -6.97
C HIS A 681 3.63 0.63 -8.22
N ASN A 682 4.48 1.61 -8.03
CA ASN A 682 5.03 2.43 -9.08
C ASN A 682 6.44 1.96 -9.50
N GLY A 683 6.83 0.75 -9.11
CA GLY A 683 8.08 0.09 -9.51
C GLY A 683 7.98 -0.58 -10.88
N GLY A 684 8.91 -0.24 -11.76
CA GLY A 684 9.24 -0.93 -13.00
C GLY A 684 10.75 -1.18 -13.06
N PHE A 685 11.32 -1.30 -14.26
CA PHE A 685 12.73 -1.61 -14.41
C PHE A 685 13.27 -1.39 -15.82
N ARG A 686 14.59 -1.39 -15.95
CA ARG A 686 15.33 -1.51 -17.20
C ARG A 686 16.46 -2.52 -17.07
N CYS A 687 17.01 -2.97 -18.19
CA CYS A 687 18.06 -3.97 -18.18
C CYS A 687 19.43 -3.44 -18.64
N VAL A 688 20.47 -4.14 -18.22
CA VAL A 688 21.87 -3.93 -18.63
C VAL A 688 22.53 -5.23 -19.09
N ILE A 689 23.60 -5.08 -19.87
CA ILE A 689 24.59 -6.13 -20.14
C ILE A 689 25.91 -5.63 -19.58
N VAL A 690 26.54 -6.41 -18.70
CA VAL A 690 27.88 -6.10 -18.19
C VAL A 690 28.88 -6.75 -19.14
N GLU A 691 29.87 -6.00 -19.60
CA GLU A 691 30.90 -6.54 -20.49
C GLU A 691 31.96 -7.30 -19.68
N GLU A 692 32.42 -8.45 -20.19
CA GLU A 692 33.47 -9.28 -19.58
C GLU A 692 34.90 -8.82 -19.90
#